data_AF-A0A949BHT1-F1
#
_entry.id   AF-A0A949BHT1-F1
#
_cell.length_a   1.000
_cell.length_b   1.000
_cell.length_c   1.000
_cell.angle_alpha   90.00
_cell.angle_beta   90.00
_cell.angle_gamma   90.00
#
_symmetry.space_group_name_H-M   'P 1'
#
loop_
_entity.id
_entity.type
_entity.pdbx_description
1 polymer ?
#
loop_
_entity_poly.entity_id
_entity_poly.type
_entity_poly.pdbx_seq_one_letter_code
_entity_poly.pdbx_strand_id
1 'polypeptide(L)'
;MMREKRNKIWLKITAFTVIQVFILLGAQGSFAGAAIREDMQAVKSTLAPNIGISGSGIRLGFKTAGLEGNDHSKLELPEPGVKQEEKKTVLLVDDEPKIRELFKEILESAGYKVVTASDGQEGLEKYRKNMPDLVITDLDMPKMEGNELAVEIRKINPVQRIILVSGEPQYMLDKLKKEVGFNGVMQKPVKIKDLEKVVSDVISAELTLNEIKAIRGMAQEARQRLMPLLSEQQKNILEIVPGHFDPRFYLSHLLEKDIRGQTFIVRPDINILDLKGGIKSLARLEQSMPTIKFITEKGGRVVLIFHVGKPKGKVVSALSAKKIADEVGKKLEKKVTFVPAQTQDDGSGSIVTEEAIKTVESMKDGDVVMLDNVRFDPREEAGEMSLAEEYAKLGKYFVLDGFGVIHRGSQASLKAGGVKEIIPLKGLLVEKEEEGSWGAISPEMPVLNIFGGAKIIDEVKRDEAGKIKEKGKITLIEKTIQRFPNEPNTAPDKMNKIFIGGKMAFYFIAALKELLDDSRVDAEALQRLMPEGLVSQLRGKEISFGKSIDIKNTKGKIRDLEPGKKLKEEVTDRDQIDIAKRILLTAITNNVPLLLPVDFVEAEQFNATSDEISNTVGVNISEGRYGFDVGNNTYEDLISELQTGNFRTVSWNGPLGLSDIKSRDGKYVFDKSHKFVKEIAGLTGKGEIKTYIGGGETRKVAEDDSVVDFLTWASTAGGGYLDFVETGGNSSAYRIFDRYINPEDSANKLANELPGISEKVPQAGRIRHTSEAKNLILQAI
;
A
#
# COMPACT_ATOMS: atom_id res chain seq x y z
N MET A 1 -14.75 -18.85 -7.91
CA MET A 1 -14.87 -17.41 -8.24
C MET A 1 -14.62 -16.41 -7.10
N MET A 2 -15.51 -16.20 -6.10
CA MET A 2 -15.21 -15.27 -4.96
C MET A 2 -14.17 -15.83 -3.97
N ARG A 3 -14.08 -17.16 -3.83
CA ARG A 3 -13.04 -17.89 -3.08
C ARG A 3 -11.63 -17.79 -3.71
N GLU A 4 -11.52 -17.83 -5.04
CA GLU A 4 -10.23 -17.71 -5.75
C GLU A 4 -9.65 -16.30 -5.76
N LYS A 5 -10.52 -15.27 -5.80
CA LYS A 5 -10.07 -13.86 -5.71
C LYS A 5 -9.59 -13.49 -4.29
N ARG A 6 -10.10 -14.16 -3.26
CA ARG A 6 -9.67 -13.99 -1.85
C ARG A 6 -8.36 -14.71 -1.55
N ASN A 7 -8.17 -15.94 -2.03
CA ASN A 7 -6.93 -16.70 -1.84
C ASN A 7 -5.69 -16.04 -2.50
N LYS A 8 -5.87 -15.31 -3.61
CA LYS A 8 -4.78 -14.57 -4.27
C LYS A 8 -4.29 -13.33 -3.52
N ILE A 9 -5.12 -12.71 -2.68
CA ILE A 9 -4.74 -11.56 -1.84
C ILE A 9 -4.03 -12.05 -0.57
N TRP A 10 -4.44 -13.22 -0.08
CA TRP A 10 -3.91 -13.86 1.12
C TRP A 10 -2.50 -14.45 0.90
N LEU A 11 -2.24 -15.06 -0.26
CA LEU A 11 -0.88 -15.50 -0.63
C LEU A 11 0.11 -14.34 -0.72
N LYS A 12 -0.32 -13.15 -1.18
CA LYS A 12 0.54 -11.99 -1.39
C LYS A 12 1.00 -11.30 -0.09
N ILE A 13 0.19 -11.34 0.97
CA ILE A 13 0.51 -10.63 2.22
C ILE A 13 1.35 -11.51 3.14
N THR A 14 1.02 -12.81 3.23
CA THR A 14 1.77 -13.75 4.07
C THR A 14 3.11 -14.13 3.42
N ALA A 15 3.19 -14.27 2.10
CA ALA A 15 4.48 -14.54 1.44
C ALA A 15 5.47 -13.38 1.60
N PHE A 16 5.00 -12.14 1.63
CA PHE A 16 5.88 -10.96 1.68
C PHE A 16 6.64 -10.84 3.00
N THR A 17 5.95 -11.01 4.13
CA THR A 17 6.57 -10.97 5.47
C THR A 17 7.45 -12.20 5.73
N VAL A 18 7.06 -13.36 5.18
CA VAL A 18 7.78 -14.63 5.36
C VAL A 18 9.06 -14.67 4.53
N ILE A 19 9.05 -14.16 3.29
CA ILE A 19 10.24 -14.08 2.45
C ILE A 19 11.32 -13.19 3.10
N GLN A 20 10.94 -12.12 3.80
CA GLN A 20 11.89 -11.25 4.51
C GLN A 20 12.59 -11.95 5.69
N VAL A 21 11.90 -12.84 6.40
CA VAL A 21 12.47 -13.69 7.46
C VAL A 21 13.33 -14.82 6.88
N PHE A 22 12.98 -15.35 5.70
CA PHE A 22 13.76 -16.38 5.01
C PHE A 22 15.10 -15.87 4.46
N ILE A 23 15.14 -14.63 3.98
CA ILE A 23 16.40 -13.98 3.55
C ILE A 23 17.36 -13.78 4.75
N LEU A 24 16.82 -13.55 5.95
CA LEU A 24 17.60 -13.43 7.19
C LEU A 24 18.30 -14.75 7.58
N LEU A 25 17.66 -15.90 7.39
CA LEU A 25 18.18 -17.21 7.82
C LEU A 25 19.11 -17.86 6.77
N GLY A 26 18.90 -17.59 5.48
CA GLY A 26 19.75 -18.12 4.39
C GLY A 26 21.11 -17.42 4.22
N ALA A 27 21.32 -16.27 4.88
CA ALA A 27 22.52 -15.45 4.70
C ALA A 27 23.67 -15.77 5.69
N GLN A 28 23.55 -16.77 6.57
CA GLN A 28 24.65 -17.18 7.46
C GLN A 28 25.67 -18.08 6.74
N GLY A 29 26.36 -17.47 5.78
CA GLY A 29 27.62 -17.95 5.24
C GLY A 29 28.75 -17.00 5.64
N SER A 30 29.62 -17.47 6.53
CA SER A 30 30.99 -16.98 6.79
C SER A 30 31.26 -16.10 8.04
N PHE A 31 32.00 -16.73 8.96
CA PHE A 31 33.01 -16.26 9.93
C PHE A 31 32.70 -15.61 11.31
N ALA A 32 33.13 -16.38 12.33
CA ALA A 32 34.02 -16.11 13.47
C ALA A 32 33.72 -15.03 14.53
N GLY A 33 33.44 -15.50 15.75
CA GLY A 33 33.64 -14.79 17.02
C GLY A 33 33.36 -15.72 18.21
N ALA A 34 34.28 -15.79 19.18
CA ALA A 34 34.37 -16.85 20.20
C ALA A 34 33.21 -16.95 21.22
N ALA A 35 32.24 -16.02 21.20
CA ALA A 35 31.13 -15.99 22.15
C ALA A 35 30.03 -17.06 21.90
N ILE A 36 30.03 -17.72 20.73
CA ILE A 36 29.00 -18.71 20.34
C ILE A 36 29.43 -20.17 20.67
N ARG A 37 30.56 -20.39 21.36
CA ARG A 37 31.05 -21.75 21.64
C ARG A 37 30.30 -22.48 22.75
N GLU A 38 29.76 -21.78 23.75
CA GLU A 38 29.04 -22.42 24.86
C GLU A 38 27.63 -22.85 24.44
N ASP A 39 26.93 -22.04 23.64
CA ASP A 39 25.58 -22.40 23.15
C ASP A 39 25.58 -23.49 22.07
N MET A 40 26.66 -23.61 21.30
CA MET A 40 26.76 -24.63 20.24
C MET A 40 27.06 -26.04 20.77
N GLN A 41 27.46 -26.17 22.05
CA GLN A 41 27.60 -27.47 22.71
C GLN A 41 26.23 -28.07 23.06
N ALA A 42 25.23 -27.24 23.38
CA ALA A 42 23.85 -27.66 23.62
C ALA A 42 23.12 -28.10 22.33
N VAL A 43 23.44 -27.47 21.20
CA VAL A 43 22.89 -27.84 19.88
C VAL A 43 23.49 -29.14 19.34
N LYS A 44 24.80 -29.36 19.56
CA LYS A 44 25.50 -30.58 19.09
C LYS A 44 25.09 -31.86 19.81
N SER A 45 24.65 -31.79 21.06
CA SER A 45 24.21 -33.00 21.80
C SER A 45 22.84 -33.52 21.35
N THR A 46 22.07 -32.70 20.62
CA THR A 46 20.69 -33.04 20.21
C THR A 46 20.60 -33.61 18.79
N LEU A 47 21.67 -33.45 17.98
CA LEU A 47 21.69 -33.80 16.55
C LEU A 47 22.89 -34.69 16.19
N ALA A 48 22.97 -35.89 16.76
CA ALA A 48 23.68 -37.02 16.15
C ALA A 48 23.04 -38.34 16.63
N PRO A 49 22.46 -39.13 15.70
CA PRO A 49 23.21 -40.33 15.31
C PRO A 49 23.37 -40.58 13.80
N ASN A 50 22.83 -39.76 12.89
CA ASN A 50 22.71 -40.17 11.47
C ASN A 50 23.53 -39.40 10.42
N ILE A 51 24.59 -38.69 10.77
CA ILE A 51 25.50 -38.12 9.76
C ILE A 51 26.95 -38.27 10.22
N GLY A 52 27.67 -39.22 9.62
CA GLY A 52 29.11 -39.33 9.73
C GLY A 52 29.77 -38.22 8.91
N ILE A 53 30.58 -37.39 9.56
CA ILE A 53 31.41 -36.38 8.91
C ILE A 53 32.87 -36.81 9.10
N SER A 54 33.56 -37.14 8.02
CA SER A 54 35.03 -37.04 7.97
C SER A 54 35.41 -35.85 7.09
N GLY A 55 36.43 -35.11 7.53
CA GLY A 55 36.90 -33.90 6.89
C GLY A 55 37.41 -34.13 5.47
N SER A 56 37.27 -33.09 4.65
CA SER A 56 37.68 -32.98 3.24
C SER A 56 36.87 -33.78 2.20
N GLY A 57 35.78 -33.15 1.72
CA GLY A 57 35.10 -33.44 0.44
C GLY A 57 34.17 -34.65 0.41
N ILE A 58 32.89 -34.47 0.04
CA ILE A 58 31.98 -35.60 -0.23
C ILE A 58 31.28 -35.44 -1.60
N ARG A 59 31.61 -36.39 -2.49
CA ARG A 59 30.80 -36.91 -3.61
C ARG A 59 29.92 -38.06 -3.10
N LEU A 60 28.67 -38.15 -3.58
CA LEU A 60 27.87 -39.38 -3.68
C LEU A 60 26.92 -39.17 -4.90
N GLY A 61 26.80 -40.00 -5.94
CA GLY A 61 27.22 -41.37 -6.20
C GLY A 61 26.00 -42.27 -6.47
N PHE A 62 25.36 -42.18 -7.64
CA PHE A 62 24.31 -43.14 -8.03
C PHE A 62 24.92 -44.38 -8.70
N LYS A 63 24.64 -45.56 -8.13
CA LYS A 63 24.92 -46.88 -8.73
C LYS A 63 23.90 -47.14 -9.85
N THR A 64 24.43 -47.50 -11.02
CA THR A 64 23.68 -48.06 -12.16
C THR A 64 23.49 -49.57 -11.99
N ALA A 65 22.26 -50.03 -12.17
CA ALA A 65 21.89 -51.37 -12.65
C ALA A 65 20.61 -51.14 -13.46
N GLY A 66 20.45 -51.49 -14.74
CA GLY A 66 21.11 -52.48 -15.57
C GLY A 66 19.98 -53.26 -16.23
N LEU A 67 19.44 -52.76 -17.35
CA LEU A 67 18.62 -53.51 -18.31
C LEU A 67 18.78 -52.87 -19.70
N GLU A 68 19.44 -53.60 -20.60
CA GLU A 68 19.46 -53.41 -22.05
C GLU A 68 18.20 -54.03 -22.67
N GLY A 69 17.75 -53.51 -23.82
CA GLY A 69 16.92 -54.25 -24.78
C GLY A 69 15.55 -53.66 -25.13
N ASN A 70 15.48 -53.09 -26.35
CA ASN A 70 14.35 -52.93 -27.26
C ASN A 70 12.90 -53.19 -26.77
N ASP A 71 12.07 -52.13 -26.78
CA ASP A 71 10.82 -52.11 -27.56
C ASP A 71 10.33 -50.65 -27.72
N HIS A 72 10.43 -50.11 -28.93
CA HIS A 72 9.82 -48.84 -29.30
C HIS A 72 8.41 -49.09 -29.82
N SER A 73 7.46 -49.35 -28.93
CA SER A 73 6.03 -49.15 -29.24
C SER A 73 5.19 -49.10 -27.96
N LYS A 74 4.43 -48.00 -27.81
CA LYS A 74 3.52 -47.64 -26.70
C LYS A 74 4.19 -47.07 -25.43
N LEU A 75 4.50 -45.78 -25.46
CA LEU A 75 4.49 -44.94 -24.25
C LEU A 75 3.24 -44.05 -24.33
N GLU A 76 2.20 -44.45 -23.60
CA GLU A 76 1.08 -43.59 -23.28
C GLU A 76 1.60 -42.40 -22.45
N LEU A 77 1.16 -41.19 -22.79
CA LEU A 77 1.48 -39.99 -22.03
C LEU A 77 0.97 -40.16 -20.60
N PRO A 78 1.80 -39.95 -19.56
CA PRO A 78 1.32 -40.04 -18.18
C PRO A 78 0.30 -38.93 -17.95
N GLU A 79 -0.89 -39.31 -17.48
CA GLU A 79 -1.90 -38.36 -17.02
C GLU A 79 -1.33 -37.41 -15.95
N PRO A 80 -1.84 -36.17 -15.84
CA PRO A 80 -1.34 -35.16 -14.93
C PRO A 80 -1.29 -35.70 -13.50
N GLY A 81 -0.07 -35.87 -12.97
CA GLY A 81 0.18 -36.46 -11.67
C GLY A 81 -0.62 -35.78 -10.56
N VAL A 82 -1.52 -36.56 -9.95
CA VAL A 82 -2.18 -36.23 -8.69
C VAL A 82 -1.09 -35.92 -7.66
N LYS A 83 -1.10 -34.70 -7.12
CA LYS A 83 -0.24 -34.30 -6.00
C LYS A 83 -0.60 -35.17 -4.79
N GLN A 84 0.34 -35.93 -4.23
CA GLN A 84 0.17 -36.53 -2.90
C GLN A 84 0.20 -35.40 -1.87
N GLU A 85 -0.92 -35.16 -1.17
CA GLU A 85 -0.99 -34.20 -0.06
C GLU A 85 -0.17 -34.72 1.14
N GLU A 86 0.69 -33.87 1.71
CA GLU A 86 1.40 -34.18 2.96
C GLU A 86 0.39 -34.31 4.12
N LYS A 87 0.53 -35.37 4.92
CA LYS A 87 -0.35 -35.62 6.07
C LYS A 87 -0.16 -34.55 7.15
N LYS A 88 -1.24 -33.89 7.55
CA LYS A 88 -1.27 -32.91 8.65
C LYS A 88 -0.93 -33.57 10.00
N THR A 89 -0.20 -32.86 10.86
CA THR A 89 0.26 -33.37 12.15
C THR A 89 -0.65 -32.92 13.30
N VAL A 90 -1.08 -33.83 14.17
CA VAL A 90 -1.87 -33.56 15.37
C VAL A 90 -1.07 -33.92 16.61
N LEU A 91 -0.95 -33.01 17.57
CA LEU A 91 -0.46 -33.31 18.91
C LEU A 91 -1.65 -33.66 19.80
N LEU A 92 -1.67 -34.87 20.33
CA LEU A 92 -2.70 -35.38 21.24
C LEU A 92 -2.11 -35.52 22.65
N VAL A 93 -2.64 -34.75 23.59
CA VAL A 93 -2.21 -34.70 25.00
C VAL A 93 -3.36 -35.20 25.87
N ASP A 94 -3.18 -36.34 26.52
CA ASP A 94 -4.18 -36.95 27.40
C ASP A 94 -3.43 -37.88 28.35
N ASP A 95 -3.72 -37.87 29.64
CA ASP A 95 -2.99 -38.66 30.64
C ASP A 95 -3.44 -40.13 30.66
N GLU A 96 -4.67 -40.41 30.25
CA GLU A 96 -5.24 -41.76 30.19
C GLU A 96 -4.71 -42.56 28.97
N PRO A 97 -3.87 -43.59 29.16
CA PRO A 97 -3.22 -44.28 28.05
C PRO A 97 -4.20 -44.93 27.07
N LYS A 98 -5.35 -45.40 27.56
CA LYS A 98 -6.38 -46.05 26.74
C LYS A 98 -7.11 -45.05 25.83
N ILE A 99 -7.43 -43.86 26.33
CA ILE A 99 -8.08 -42.80 25.55
C ILE A 99 -7.11 -42.23 24.53
N ARG A 100 -5.86 -41.99 24.95
CA ARG A 100 -4.79 -41.52 24.08
C ARG A 100 -4.53 -42.46 22.90
N GLU A 101 -4.48 -43.78 23.13
CA GLU A 101 -4.29 -44.75 22.03
C GLU A 101 -5.53 -44.83 21.12
N LEU A 102 -6.73 -44.83 21.68
CA LEU A 102 -7.98 -44.83 20.91
C LEU A 102 -8.08 -43.61 19.97
N PHE A 103 -7.84 -42.40 20.47
CA PHE A 103 -7.89 -41.19 19.65
C PHE A 103 -6.77 -41.15 18.62
N LYS A 104 -5.57 -41.65 18.96
CA LYS A 104 -4.49 -41.80 18.00
C LYS A 104 -4.89 -42.70 16.84
N GLU A 105 -5.43 -43.89 17.10
CA GLU A 105 -5.88 -44.82 16.04
C GLU A 105 -6.96 -44.22 15.13
N ILE A 106 -7.93 -43.50 15.71
CA ILE A 106 -8.97 -42.80 14.95
C ILE A 106 -8.36 -41.73 14.04
N LEU A 107 -7.48 -40.88 14.57
CA LEU A 107 -6.88 -39.77 13.81
C LEU A 107 -5.89 -40.28 12.75
N GLU A 108 -5.13 -41.34 13.02
CA GLU A 108 -4.24 -41.96 12.03
C GLU A 108 -5.04 -42.59 10.88
N SER A 109 -6.18 -43.23 11.20
CA SER A 109 -7.12 -43.78 10.22
C SER A 109 -7.77 -42.70 9.36
N ALA A 110 -8.02 -41.52 9.94
CA ALA A 110 -8.50 -40.33 9.23
C ALA A 110 -7.41 -39.59 8.42
N GLY A 111 -6.17 -40.10 8.40
CA GLY A 111 -5.09 -39.61 7.54
C GLY A 111 -4.14 -38.61 8.18
N TYR A 112 -4.23 -38.37 9.50
CA TYR A 112 -3.33 -37.48 10.22
C TYR A 112 -2.06 -38.20 10.70
N LYS A 113 -0.97 -37.45 10.86
CA LYS A 113 0.22 -37.89 11.62
C LYS A 113 0.02 -37.51 13.08
N VAL A 114 0.02 -38.46 14.01
CA VAL A 114 -0.26 -38.17 15.42
C VAL A 114 1.01 -38.22 16.26
N VAL A 115 1.24 -37.18 17.07
CA VAL A 115 2.25 -37.13 18.11
C VAL A 115 1.50 -37.15 19.44
N THR A 116 1.86 -38.04 20.36
CA THR A 116 1.17 -38.17 21.64
C THR A 116 2.00 -37.63 22.80
N ALA A 117 1.36 -37.12 23.84
CA ALA A 117 1.96 -36.74 25.12
C ALA A 117 1.03 -37.16 26.28
N SER A 118 1.61 -37.45 27.44
CA SER A 118 0.91 -37.95 28.62
C SER A 118 0.59 -36.88 29.66
N ASP A 119 1.12 -35.67 29.49
CA ASP A 119 0.84 -34.52 30.34
C ASP A 119 1.10 -33.21 29.59
N GLY A 120 0.64 -32.08 30.15
CA GLY A 120 0.78 -30.78 29.48
C GLY A 120 2.24 -30.33 29.32
N GLN A 121 3.14 -30.70 30.23
CA GLN A 121 4.55 -30.33 30.14
C GLN A 121 5.25 -31.06 28.99
N GLU A 122 5.06 -32.38 28.90
CA GLU A 122 5.50 -33.20 27.76
C GLU A 122 4.84 -32.73 26.46
N GLY A 123 3.57 -32.32 26.53
CA GLY A 123 2.82 -31.72 25.44
C GLY A 123 3.51 -30.45 24.91
N LEU A 124 3.91 -29.53 25.79
CA LEU A 124 4.59 -28.29 25.40
C LEU A 124 5.99 -28.55 24.81
N GLU A 125 6.75 -29.50 25.37
CA GLU A 125 8.05 -29.91 24.82
C GLU A 125 7.90 -30.52 23.42
N LYS A 126 6.94 -31.43 23.24
CA LYS A 126 6.64 -32.05 21.94
C LYS A 126 6.03 -31.05 20.96
N TYR A 127 5.28 -30.06 21.43
CA TYR A 127 4.78 -28.96 20.62
C TYR A 127 5.95 -28.19 20.00
N ARG A 128 6.91 -27.74 20.81
CA ARG A 128 8.11 -27.02 20.35
C ARG A 128 8.95 -27.82 19.34
N LYS A 129 8.98 -29.15 19.49
CA LYS A 129 9.77 -30.04 18.60
C LYS A 129 9.08 -30.39 17.29
N ASN A 130 7.75 -30.57 17.30
CA ASN A 130 7.00 -31.13 16.18
C ASN A 130 6.10 -30.12 15.45
N MET A 131 5.81 -28.96 16.06
CA MET A 131 5.02 -27.87 15.50
C MET A 131 3.72 -28.33 14.81
N PRO A 132 2.82 -28.98 15.57
CA PRO A 132 1.64 -29.63 15.01
C PRO A 132 0.65 -28.64 14.38
N ASP A 133 -0.10 -29.09 13.38
CA ASP A 133 -1.19 -28.34 12.75
C ASP A 133 -2.39 -28.14 13.68
N LEU A 134 -2.59 -29.06 14.60
CA LEU A 134 -3.66 -29.07 15.59
C LEU A 134 -3.14 -29.64 16.91
N VAL A 135 -3.58 -29.04 18.02
CA VAL A 135 -3.40 -29.61 19.36
C VAL A 135 -4.76 -30.07 19.87
N ILE A 136 -4.84 -31.30 20.36
CA ILE A 136 -5.99 -31.83 21.08
C ILE A 136 -5.47 -32.13 22.49
N THR A 137 -6.10 -31.53 23.49
CA THR A 137 -5.66 -31.67 24.89
C THR A 137 -6.82 -32.07 25.77
N ASP A 138 -6.57 -32.95 26.72
CA ASP A 138 -7.43 -33.11 27.89
C ASP A 138 -7.33 -31.88 28.81
N LEU A 139 -8.31 -31.67 29.69
CA LEU A 139 -8.29 -30.59 30.68
C LEU A 139 -7.49 -30.97 31.93
N ASP A 140 -7.80 -32.13 32.51
CA ASP A 140 -7.42 -32.53 33.86
C ASP A 140 -6.23 -33.49 33.81
N MET A 141 -5.05 -32.94 33.59
CA MET A 141 -3.81 -33.70 33.42
C MET A 141 -2.78 -33.36 34.51
N PRO A 142 -1.91 -34.30 34.90
CA PRO A 142 -0.85 -34.02 35.87
C PRO A 142 0.17 -33.02 35.31
N LYS A 143 0.95 -32.38 36.19
CA LYS A 143 2.02 -31.39 35.92
C LYS A 143 1.59 -30.07 35.26
N MET A 144 0.69 -30.10 34.28
CA MET A 144 0.17 -28.93 33.58
C MET A 144 -1.18 -29.28 32.99
N GLU A 145 -2.20 -28.48 33.34
CA GLU A 145 -3.57 -28.64 32.86
C GLU A 145 -3.70 -28.20 31.39
N GLY A 146 -4.77 -28.64 30.71
CA GLY A 146 -4.97 -28.34 29.28
C GLY A 146 -5.18 -26.86 28.95
N ASN A 147 -5.81 -26.11 29.85
CA ASN A 147 -5.96 -24.65 29.76
C ASN A 147 -4.59 -23.94 29.92
N GLU A 148 -3.76 -24.37 30.85
CA GLU A 148 -2.40 -23.85 31.05
C GLU A 148 -1.53 -24.13 29.82
N LEU A 149 -1.58 -25.35 29.30
CA LEU A 149 -0.91 -25.73 28.05
C LEU A 149 -1.36 -24.84 26.88
N ALA A 150 -2.67 -24.59 26.76
CA ALA A 150 -3.19 -23.75 25.70
C ALA A 150 -2.70 -22.30 25.80
N VAL A 151 -2.58 -21.76 27.02
CA VAL A 151 -2.01 -20.42 27.27
C VAL A 151 -0.54 -20.37 26.88
N GLU A 152 0.27 -21.35 27.30
CA GLU A 152 1.71 -21.41 26.97
C GLU A 152 1.95 -21.58 25.47
N ILE A 153 1.17 -22.43 24.80
CA ILE A 153 1.23 -22.60 23.35
C ILE A 153 0.86 -21.28 22.64
N ARG A 154 -0.12 -20.53 23.13
CA ARG A 154 -0.51 -19.25 22.54
C ARG A 154 0.52 -18.15 22.69
N LYS A 155 1.36 -18.19 23.74
CA LYS A 155 2.52 -17.31 23.87
C LYS A 155 3.54 -17.54 22.74
N ILE A 156 3.63 -18.77 22.24
CA ILE A 156 4.51 -19.17 21.13
C ILE A 156 3.82 -18.92 19.78
N ASN A 157 2.56 -19.33 19.66
CA ASN A 157 1.76 -19.25 18.44
C ASN A 157 0.31 -18.84 18.77
N PRO A 158 -0.05 -17.55 18.64
CA PRO A 158 -1.35 -17.05 19.07
C PRO A 158 -2.53 -17.60 18.24
N VAL A 159 -2.24 -18.14 17.06
CA VAL A 159 -3.25 -18.69 16.13
C VAL A 159 -3.24 -20.21 16.06
N GLN A 160 -2.48 -20.87 16.94
CA GLN A 160 -2.49 -22.33 17.03
C GLN A 160 -3.93 -22.82 17.21
N ARG A 161 -4.33 -23.80 16.38
CA ARG A 161 -5.61 -24.48 16.55
C ARG A 161 -5.51 -25.44 17.72
N ILE A 162 -6.39 -25.29 18.70
CA ILE A 162 -6.43 -26.11 19.92
C ILE A 162 -7.87 -26.56 20.18
N ILE A 163 -8.06 -27.87 20.36
CA ILE A 163 -9.33 -28.49 20.78
C ILE A 163 -9.17 -28.98 22.22
N LEU A 164 -10.12 -28.62 23.07
CA LEU A 164 -10.23 -29.18 24.42
C LEU A 164 -11.15 -30.41 24.40
N VAL A 165 -10.74 -31.49 25.05
CA VAL A 165 -11.60 -32.64 25.34
C VAL A 165 -11.65 -32.80 26.86
N SER A 166 -12.83 -32.98 27.46
CA SER A 166 -12.92 -33.15 28.93
C SER A 166 -14.22 -33.82 29.36
N GLY A 167 -14.24 -34.43 30.55
CA GLY A 167 -15.44 -34.97 31.18
C GLY A 167 -16.37 -33.91 31.77
N GLU A 168 -15.92 -32.66 31.86
CA GLU A 168 -16.69 -31.56 32.43
C GLU A 168 -18.01 -31.29 31.68
N PRO A 169 -19.06 -30.76 32.34
CA PRO A 169 -20.31 -30.40 31.69
C PRO A 169 -20.12 -29.41 30.53
N GLN A 170 -20.90 -29.55 29.46
CA GLN A 170 -20.79 -28.72 28.25
C GLN A 170 -20.80 -27.20 28.52
N TYR A 171 -21.54 -26.72 29.52
CA TYR A 171 -21.57 -25.28 29.85
C TYR A 171 -20.23 -24.75 30.37
N MET A 172 -19.43 -25.59 31.06
CA MET A 172 -18.07 -25.25 31.51
C MET A 172 -17.11 -25.23 30.32
N LEU A 173 -17.26 -26.19 29.40
CA LEU A 173 -16.47 -26.24 28.16
C LEU A 173 -16.74 -25.02 27.27
N ASP A 174 -18.00 -24.60 27.13
CA ASP A 174 -18.37 -23.40 26.37
C ASP A 174 -17.82 -22.11 27.00
N LYS A 175 -17.70 -22.07 28.33
CA LYS A 175 -17.06 -20.98 29.07
C LYS A 175 -15.56 -20.96 28.81
N LEU A 176 -14.86 -22.08 28.99
CA LEU A 176 -13.42 -22.21 28.71
C LEU A 176 -13.08 -21.94 27.25
N LYS A 177 -13.97 -22.34 26.32
CA LYS A 177 -13.85 -22.02 24.89
C LYS A 177 -13.76 -20.50 24.65
N LYS A 178 -14.54 -19.71 25.39
CA LYS A 178 -14.56 -18.24 25.27
C LYS A 178 -13.41 -17.58 26.01
N GLU A 179 -13.10 -18.05 27.22
CA GLU A 179 -12.10 -17.43 28.11
C GLU A 179 -10.66 -17.74 27.69
N VAL A 180 -10.37 -19.01 27.34
CA VAL A 180 -9.04 -19.47 26.92
C VAL A 180 -8.89 -19.46 25.39
N GLY A 181 -10.00 -19.42 24.67
CA GLY A 181 -10.04 -19.25 23.22
C GLY A 181 -9.96 -20.54 22.40
N PHE A 182 -10.24 -21.71 22.98
CA PHE A 182 -10.21 -22.99 22.25
C PHE A 182 -11.03 -22.94 20.95
N ASN A 183 -10.49 -23.53 19.87
CA ASN A 183 -11.14 -23.53 18.56
C ASN A 183 -12.26 -24.57 18.48
N GLY A 184 -12.15 -25.65 19.26
CA GLY A 184 -13.20 -26.65 19.48
C GLY A 184 -13.19 -27.13 20.92
N VAL A 185 -14.34 -27.61 21.41
CA VAL A 185 -14.45 -28.28 22.71
C VAL A 185 -15.33 -29.51 22.55
N MET A 186 -15.01 -30.59 23.27
CA MET A 186 -15.75 -31.85 23.21
C MET A 186 -15.91 -32.47 24.61
N GLN A 187 -17.11 -32.92 24.93
CA GLN A 187 -17.41 -33.61 26.18
C GLN A 187 -17.15 -35.13 26.05
N LYS A 188 -16.42 -35.73 27.00
CA LYS A 188 -16.26 -37.20 27.12
C LYS A 188 -17.60 -37.80 27.61
N PRO A 189 -18.09 -38.94 27.07
CA PRO A 189 -17.46 -39.78 26.06
C PRO A 189 -17.64 -39.23 24.63
N VAL A 190 -16.53 -39.20 23.88
CA VAL A 190 -16.51 -38.68 22.50
C VAL A 190 -16.86 -39.79 21.50
N LYS A 191 -17.81 -39.52 20.59
CA LYS A 191 -18.12 -40.43 19.48
C LYS A 191 -17.12 -40.21 18.33
N ILE A 192 -16.72 -41.29 17.66
CA ILE A 192 -15.72 -41.28 16.56
C ILE A 192 -16.07 -40.23 15.49
N LYS A 193 -17.32 -40.25 14.99
CA LYS A 193 -17.79 -39.31 13.96
C LYS A 193 -17.75 -37.84 14.39
N ASP A 194 -17.94 -37.58 15.69
CA ASP A 194 -17.93 -36.22 16.23
C ASP A 194 -16.47 -35.71 16.33
N LEU A 195 -15.51 -36.58 16.66
CA LEU A 195 -14.09 -36.24 16.70
C LEU A 195 -13.57 -35.88 15.30
N GLU A 196 -13.83 -36.74 14.31
CA GLU A 196 -13.43 -36.50 12.92
C GLU A 196 -14.00 -35.19 12.38
N LYS A 197 -15.28 -34.92 12.67
CA LYS A 197 -15.96 -33.70 12.22
C LYS A 197 -15.36 -32.45 12.85
N VAL A 198 -15.21 -32.42 14.18
CA VAL A 198 -14.68 -31.23 14.88
C VAL A 198 -13.23 -30.96 14.46
N VAL A 199 -12.41 -32.01 14.33
CA VAL A 199 -11.03 -31.89 13.84
C VAL A 199 -11.00 -31.32 12.42
N SER A 200 -11.82 -31.85 11.52
CA SER A 200 -11.92 -31.36 10.14
C SER A 200 -12.38 -29.89 10.08
N ASP A 201 -13.43 -29.53 10.83
CA ASP A 201 -13.98 -28.18 10.88
C ASP A 201 -12.95 -27.17 11.42
N VAL A 202 -12.23 -27.51 12.48
CA VAL A 202 -11.22 -26.64 13.11
C VAL A 202 -9.98 -26.48 12.22
N ILE A 203 -9.51 -27.57 11.61
CA ILE A 203 -8.34 -27.55 10.72
C ILE A 203 -8.64 -26.82 9.40
N SER A 204 -9.88 -26.87 8.92
CA SER A 204 -10.30 -26.20 7.68
C SER A 204 -10.80 -24.77 7.88
N ALA A 205 -10.97 -24.33 9.14
CA ALA A 205 -11.44 -22.98 9.46
C ALA A 205 -10.46 -21.89 8.98
N GLU A 206 -11.00 -20.88 8.30
CA GLU A 206 -10.26 -19.67 7.93
C GLU A 206 -9.81 -18.88 9.19
N LEU A 207 -8.72 -18.12 9.08
CA LEU A 207 -8.31 -17.20 10.15
C LEU A 207 -9.32 -16.06 10.30
N THR A 208 -9.62 -15.71 11.53
CA THR A 208 -10.45 -14.56 11.88
C THR A 208 -9.67 -13.25 11.75
N LEU A 209 -10.39 -12.12 11.67
CA LEU A 209 -9.77 -10.79 11.63
C LEU A 209 -8.91 -10.48 12.85
N ASN A 210 -9.28 -10.99 14.03
CA ASN A 210 -8.51 -10.81 15.27
C ASN A 210 -7.22 -11.64 15.26
N GLU A 211 -7.28 -12.88 14.78
CA GLU A 211 -6.10 -13.74 14.58
C GLU A 211 -5.13 -13.10 13.56
N ILE A 212 -5.65 -12.48 12.49
CA ILE A 212 -4.83 -11.74 11.52
C ILE A 212 -4.18 -10.49 12.15
N LYS A 213 -4.90 -9.77 13.01
CA LYS A 213 -4.34 -8.62 13.75
C LYS A 213 -3.23 -9.04 14.71
N ALA A 214 -3.42 -10.15 15.43
CA ALA A 214 -2.41 -10.69 16.35
C ALA A 214 -1.13 -11.09 15.62
N ILE A 215 -1.23 -11.80 14.49
CA ILE A 215 -0.07 -12.15 13.65
C ILE A 215 0.66 -10.90 13.16
N ARG A 216 -0.07 -9.86 12.74
CA ARG A 216 0.53 -8.60 12.29
C ARG A 216 1.26 -7.88 13.42
N GLY A 217 0.68 -7.83 14.62
CA GLY A 217 1.31 -7.26 15.80
C GLY A 217 2.63 -7.95 16.14
N MET A 218 2.64 -9.29 16.18
CA MET A 218 3.87 -10.05 16.43
C MET A 218 4.92 -9.86 15.34
N ALA A 219 4.52 -9.84 14.06
CA ALA A 219 5.45 -9.58 12.97
C ALA A 219 6.06 -8.16 13.06
N GLN A 220 5.28 -7.19 13.53
CA GLN A 220 5.72 -5.82 13.76
C GLN A 220 6.68 -5.71 14.95
N GLU A 221 6.38 -6.39 16.06
CA GLU A 221 7.26 -6.47 17.23
C GLU A 221 8.57 -7.18 16.94
N ALA A 222 8.52 -8.33 16.25
CA ALA A 222 9.71 -9.05 15.81
C ALA A 222 10.57 -8.18 14.89
N ARG A 223 9.94 -7.47 13.94
CA ARG A 223 10.62 -6.51 13.08
C ARG A 223 11.27 -5.38 13.87
N GLN A 224 10.58 -4.79 14.84
CA GLN A 224 11.14 -3.73 15.69
C GLN A 224 12.34 -4.21 16.51
N ARG A 225 12.32 -5.46 17.00
CA ARG A 225 13.44 -6.04 17.76
C ARG A 225 14.62 -6.43 16.88
N LEU A 226 14.35 -6.89 15.66
CA LEU A 226 15.39 -7.31 14.71
C LEU A 226 16.06 -6.12 14.02
N MET A 227 15.32 -5.07 13.66
CA MET A 227 15.84 -3.94 12.87
C MET A 227 17.11 -3.27 13.42
N PRO A 228 17.29 -3.06 14.74
CA PRO A 228 18.52 -2.51 15.31
C PRO A 228 19.74 -3.44 15.20
N LEU A 229 19.51 -4.75 15.06
CA LEU A 229 20.55 -5.80 15.05
C LEU A 229 21.09 -6.09 13.65
N LEU A 230 20.53 -5.46 12.61
CA LEU A 230 20.87 -5.71 11.22
C LEU A 230 21.91 -4.72 10.69
N SER A 231 22.78 -5.17 9.80
CA SER A 231 23.67 -4.27 9.04
C SER A 231 22.86 -3.42 8.05
N GLU A 232 23.38 -2.26 7.65
CA GLU A 232 22.72 -1.38 6.66
C GLU A 232 22.42 -2.11 5.34
N GLN A 233 23.30 -3.00 4.90
CA GLN A 233 23.06 -3.83 3.72
C GLN A 233 21.89 -4.80 3.89
N GLN A 234 21.69 -5.33 5.10
CA GLN A 234 20.57 -6.22 5.44
C GLN A 234 19.27 -5.44 5.60
N LYS A 235 19.31 -4.23 6.17
CA LYS A 235 18.16 -3.32 6.23
C LYS A 235 17.67 -2.97 4.83
N ASN A 236 18.56 -2.67 3.89
CA ASN A 236 18.19 -2.40 2.49
C ASN A 236 17.52 -3.59 1.78
N ILE A 237 17.83 -4.82 2.19
CA ILE A 237 17.21 -6.05 1.65
C ILE A 237 15.86 -6.34 2.35
N LEU A 238 15.70 -6.01 3.63
CA LEU A 238 14.39 -6.03 4.32
C LEU A 238 13.50 -4.84 3.99
N GLU A 239 14.08 -3.76 3.49
CA GLU A 239 13.41 -2.66 2.82
C GLU A 239 13.15 -2.95 1.35
N ILE A 240 13.23 -4.22 0.89
CA ILE A 240 12.59 -4.62 -0.37
C ILE A 240 11.11 -4.30 -0.21
N VAL A 241 10.82 -3.15 -0.78
CA VAL A 241 9.61 -2.40 -0.94
C VAL A 241 8.52 -3.31 -1.49
N PRO A 242 7.21 -3.10 -1.18
CA PRO A 242 6.11 -3.75 -1.91
C PRO A 242 6.50 -3.90 -3.38
N GLY A 243 6.47 -5.14 -3.90
CA GLY A 243 7.29 -5.67 -5.01
C GLY A 243 7.41 -4.90 -6.33
N HIS A 244 6.93 -3.68 -6.39
CA HIS A 244 7.07 -2.68 -7.43
C HIS A 244 8.45 -1.98 -7.46
N PHE A 245 9.26 -1.93 -6.39
CA PHE A 245 10.63 -1.34 -6.48
C PHE A 245 11.71 -2.35 -6.84
N ASP A 246 11.34 -3.35 -7.63
CA ASP A 246 12.35 -4.21 -8.23
C ASP A 246 13.16 -3.40 -9.25
N PRO A 247 14.49 -3.27 -9.06
CA PRO A 247 15.31 -2.45 -9.95
C PRO A 247 15.22 -2.84 -11.42
N ARG A 248 14.84 -4.10 -11.70
CA ARG A 248 14.70 -4.63 -13.05
C ARG A 248 13.56 -3.99 -13.84
N PHE A 249 12.58 -3.39 -13.16
CA PHE A 249 11.50 -2.66 -13.82
C PHE A 249 11.82 -1.20 -14.10
N TYR A 250 12.95 -0.65 -13.64
CA TYR A 250 13.32 0.71 -13.99
C TYR A 250 14.01 0.78 -15.35
N LEU A 251 13.67 1.82 -16.12
CA LEU A 251 14.33 2.09 -17.40
C LEU A 251 15.84 2.31 -17.21
N SER A 252 16.25 2.87 -16.07
CA SER A 252 17.65 3.04 -15.67
C SER A 252 18.43 1.72 -15.69
N HIS A 253 17.79 0.57 -15.47
CA HIS A 253 18.44 -0.73 -15.56
C HIS A 253 18.96 -1.08 -16.97
N LEU A 254 18.46 -0.40 -18.01
CA LEU A 254 18.94 -0.57 -19.39
C LEU A 254 20.16 0.32 -19.71
N LEU A 255 20.76 0.99 -18.72
CA LEU A 255 21.91 1.89 -18.88
C LEU A 255 23.08 1.26 -19.65
N GLU A 256 23.34 -0.03 -19.47
CA GLU A 256 24.48 -0.72 -20.10
C GLU A 256 24.07 -1.60 -21.29
N LYS A 257 22.77 -1.65 -21.63
CA LYS A 257 22.27 -2.54 -22.68
C LYS A 257 22.15 -1.81 -24.01
N ASP A 258 22.42 -2.55 -25.09
CA ASP A 258 22.08 -2.10 -26.44
C ASP A 258 20.57 -2.25 -26.66
N ILE A 259 19.90 -1.13 -26.92
CA ILE A 259 18.45 -1.08 -27.12
C ILE A 259 18.07 -0.68 -28.55
N ARG A 260 19.03 -0.66 -29.48
CA ARG A 260 18.76 -0.44 -30.90
C ARG A 260 17.83 -1.49 -31.48
N GLY A 261 17.02 -1.09 -32.46
CA GLY A 261 15.95 -1.90 -33.03
C GLY A 261 14.77 -2.18 -32.09
N GLN A 262 14.83 -1.80 -30.81
CA GLN A 262 13.73 -1.99 -29.87
C GLN A 262 12.78 -0.78 -29.90
N THR A 263 11.48 -1.04 -29.83
CA THR A 263 10.45 0.00 -29.76
C THR A 263 9.82 0.06 -28.38
N PHE A 264 9.79 1.26 -27.82
CA PHE A 264 9.29 1.61 -26.50
C PHE A 264 8.01 2.45 -26.63
N ILE A 265 6.90 1.93 -26.13
CA ILE A 265 5.66 2.67 -25.95
C ILE A 265 5.81 3.45 -24.64
N VAL A 266 5.89 4.78 -24.70
CA VAL A 266 6.08 5.63 -23.51
C VAL A 266 4.75 6.31 -23.19
N ARG A 267 4.30 6.15 -21.94
CA ARG A 267 3.04 6.71 -21.41
C ARG A 267 3.32 7.83 -20.39
N PRO A 268 3.60 9.07 -20.84
CA PRO A 268 3.82 10.20 -19.95
C PRO A 268 2.51 10.90 -19.53
N ASP A 269 2.59 11.92 -18.67
CA ASP A 269 1.47 12.80 -18.29
C ASP A 269 1.63 14.23 -18.86
N ILE A 270 1.55 14.38 -20.19
CA ILE A 270 1.72 15.66 -20.90
C ILE A 270 0.37 16.35 -21.16
N ASN A 271 -0.40 16.57 -20.10
CA ASN A 271 -1.68 17.29 -20.18
C ASN A 271 -1.47 18.82 -20.05
N ILE A 272 -1.02 19.47 -21.11
CA ILE A 272 -0.54 20.88 -21.09
C ILE A 272 -1.39 21.88 -21.91
N LEU A 273 -2.42 21.43 -22.62
CA LEU A 273 -3.25 22.33 -23.43
C LEU A 273 -4.43 22.93 -22.63
N ASP A 274 -4.82 24.16 -22.98
CA ASP A 274 -6.07 24.77 -22.59
C ASP A 274 -7.23 24.39 -23.51
N LEU A 275 -8.44 24.88 -23.20
CA LEU A 275 -9.65 24.59 -23.97
C LEU A 275 -9.64 25.22 -25.38
N LYS A 276 -8.76 26.18 -25.63
CA LYS A 276 -8.54 26.83 -26.93
C LYS A 276 -7.36 26.19 -27.69
N GLY A 277 -6.71 25.18 -27.10
CA GLY A 277 -5.53 24.51 -27.63
C GLY A 277 -4.24 25.31 -27.51
N GLY A 278 -4.17 26.31 -26.63
CA GLY A 278 -2.94 26.98 -26.22
C GLY A 278 -2.15 26.14 -25.20
N ILE A 279 -0.83 26.28 -25.19
CA ILE A 279 0.04 25.63 -24.18
C ILE A 279 0.00 26.46 -22.90
N LYS A 280 -0.40 25.86 -21.78
CA LYS A 280 -0.45 26.52 -20.46
C LYS A 280 0.93 26.65 -19.82
N SER A 281 1.70 25.57 -19.85
CA SER A 281 3.04 25.45 -19.26
C SER A 281 3.74 24.23 -19.85
N LEU A 282 5.06 24.31 -20.03
CA LEU A 282 5.89 23.21 -20.53
C LEU A 282 6.40 22.27 -19.42
N ALA A 283 6.16 22.58 -18.14
CA ALA A 283 6.75 21.87 -17.01
C ALA A 283 6.53 20.35 -17.05
N ARG A 284 5.31 19.90 -17.37
CA ARG A 284 5.00 18.45 -17.46
C ARG A 284 5.69 17.76 -18.64
N LEU A 285 5.86 18.48 -19.76
CA LEU A 285 6.63 17.97 -20.89
C LEU A 285 8.11 17.83 -20.48
N GLU A 286 8.66 18.86 -19.84
CA GLU A 286 10.06 18.89 -19.40
C GLU A 286 10.41 17.76 -18.44
N GLN A 287 9.49 17.37 -17.56
CA GLN A 287 9.67 16.25 -16.63
C GLN A 287 9.80 14.89 -17.33
N SER A 288 9.13 14.68 -18.47
CA SER A 288 9.22 13.43 -19.24
C SER A 288 10.34 13.42 -20.29
N MET A 289 10.92 14.58 -20.62
CA MET A 289 12.01 14.67 -21.59
C MET A 289 13.23 13.79 -21.24
N PRO A 290 13.69 13.66 -19.97
CA PRO A 290 14.79 12.76 -19.63
C PRO A 290 14.56 11.32 -20.10
N THR A 291 13.36 10.78 -19.89
CA THR A 291 12.99 9.42 -20.34
C THR A 291 13.04 9.30 -21.87
N ILE A 292 12.49 10.28 -22.59
CA ILE A 292 12.46 10.27 -24.06
C ILE A 292 13.88 10.38 -24.63
N LYS A 293 14.70 11.28 -24.09
CA LYS A 293 16.09 11.47 -24.49
C LYS A 293 16.92 10.22 -24.22
N PHE A 294 16.80 9.64 -23.02
CA PHE A 294 17.51 8.42 -22.65
C PHE A 294 17.32 7.30 -23.68
N ILE A 295 16.07 7.04 -24.08
CA ILE A 295 15.76 5.97 -25.04
C ILE A 295 16.32 6.30 -26.42
N THR A 296 16.06 7.52 -26.91
CA THR A 296 16.42 7.92 -28.29
C THR A 296 17.92 8.10 -28.50
N GLU A 297 18.66 8.60 -27.51
CA GLU A 297 20.13 8.76 -27.57
C GLU A 297 20.85 7.40 -27.60
N LYS A 298 20.23 6.37 -27.01
CA LYS A 298 20.69 4.98 -27.08
C LYS A 298 20.19 4.23 -28.32
N GLY A 299 19.52 4.92 -29.24
CA GLY A 299 19.01 4.35 -30.49
C GLY A 299 17.71 3.55 -30.36
N GLY A 300 17.06 3.56 -29.20
CA GLY A 300 15.71 3.01 -29.06
C GLY A 300 14.66 3.87 -29.79
N ARG A 301 13.61 3.23 -30.29
CA ARG A 301 12.50 3.86 -31.02
C ARG A 301 11.37 4.19 -30.04
N VAL A 302 10.87 5.43 -30.03
CA VAL A 302 9.86 5.87 -29.05
C VAL A 302 8.49 6.10 -29.71
N VAL A 303 7.45 5.48 -29.15
CA VAL A 303 6.04 5.76 -29.48
C VAL A 303 5.38 6.43 -28.27
N LEU A 304 5.03 7.71 -28.41
CA LEU A 304 4.37 8.48 -27.36
C LEU A 304 2.86 8.35 -27.45
N ILE A 305 2.25 7.90 -26.36
CA ILE A 305 0.80 7.84 -26.18
C ILE A 305 0.41 8.55 -24.89
N PHE A 306 -0.47 9.56 -24.94
CA PHE A 306 -0.96 10.24 -23.74
C PHE A 306 -2.28 10.98 -24.00
N HIS A 307 -2.90 11.47 -22.94
CA HIS A 307 -4.17 12.19 -23.03
C HIS A 307 -3.99 13.68 -22.83
N VAL A 308 -4.90 14.46 -23.44
CA VAL A 308 -5.02 15.90 -23.23
C VAL A 308 -6.48 16.26 -22.96
N GLY A 309 -6.74 16.98 -21.87
CA GLY A 309 -8.10 17.40 -21.53
C GLY A 309 -9.10 16.23 -21.38
N LYS A 310 -10.38 16.52 -21.66
CA LYS A 310 -11.51 15.58 -21.54
C LYS A 310 -12.42 15.67 -22.76
N PRO A 311 -12.01 15.11 -23.91
CA PRO A 311 -12.78 15.19 -25.16
C PRO A 311 -14.01 14.26 -25.22
N LYS A 312 -14.25 13.43 -24.19
CA LYS A 312 -15.36 12.46 -24.12
C LYS A 312 -15.44 11.50 -25.34
N GLY A 313 -14.30 10.99 -25.80
CA GLY A 313 -14.27 10.03 -26.91
C GLY A 313 -14.57 10.64 -28.28
N LYS A 314 -14.43 11.95 -28.46
CA LYS A 314 -14.60 12.65 -29.75
C LYS A 314 -13.32 13.35 -30.19
N VAL A 315 -13.08 13.44 -31.49
CA VAL A 315 -11.94 14.20 -32.00
C VAL A 315 -12.21 15.71 -31.85
N VAL A 316 -11.33 16.40 -31.11
CA VAL A 316 -11.44 17.84 -30.84
C VAL A 316 -10.11 18.51 -31.21
N SER A 317 -10.11 19.33 -32.26
CA SER A 317 -8.89 19.98 -32.79
C SER A 317 -8.08 20.73 -31.73
N ALA A 318 -8.76 21.46 -30.83
CA ALA A 318 -8.11 22.18 -29.73
C ALA A 318 -7.39 21.27 -28.72
N LEU A 319 -7.76 19.99 -28.64
CA LEU A 319 -7.16 19.01 -27.73
C LEU A 319 -6.28 17.99 -28.47
N SER A 320 -5.93 18.24 -29.73
CA SER A 320 -4.99 17.40 -30.48
C SER A 320 -3.57 17.55 -29.94
N ALA A 321 -2.82 16.45 -29.89
CA ALA A 321 -1.44 16.43 -29.44
C ALA A 321 -0.45 17.02 -30.46
N LYS A 322 -0.90 17.46 -31.65
CA LYS A 322 -0.03 17.98 -32.72
C LYS A 322 0.92 19.08 -32.26
N LYS A 323 0.42 20.07 -31.52
CA LYS A 323 1.25 21.17 -30.98
C LYS A 323 2.29 20.67 -29.98
N ILE A 324 1.97 19.61 -29.24
CA ILE A 324 2.88 19.00 -28.27
C ILE A 324 3.99 18.23 -29.01
N ALA A 325 3.65 17.56 -30.12
CA ALA A 325 4.64 16.90 -30.98
C ALA A 325 5.69 17.90 -31.51
N ASP A 326 5.25 19.10 -31.90
CA ASP A 326 6.15 20.16 -32.37
C ASP A 326 7.10 20.63 -31.24
N GLU A 327 6.60 20.77 -30.01
CA GLU A 327 7.43 21.12 -28.84
C GLU A 327 8.41 20.00 -28.43
N VAL A 328 8.00 18.73 -28.51
CA VAL A 328 8.92 17.59 -28.31
C VAL A 328 10.02 17.64 -29.36
N GLY A 329 9.68 17.89 -30.63
CA GLY A 329 10.66 17.98 -31.71
C GLY A 329 11.68 19.09 -31.49
N LYS A 330 11.24 20.26 -31.04
CA LYS A 330 12.15 21.36 -30.63
C LYS A 330 13.09 20.94 -29.50
N LYS A 331 12.56 20.31 -28.44
CA LYS A 331 13.37 19.91 -27.26
C LYS A 331 14.34 18.74 -27.54
N LEU A 332 14.07 17.93 -28.56
CA LEU A 332 14.95 16.87 -29.03
C LEU A 332 15.90 17.31 -30.14
N GLU A 333 15.69 18.49 -30.72
CA GLU A 333 16.36 18.93 -31.94
C GLU A 333 16.26 17.90 -33.08
N LYS A 334 15.11 17.21 -33.14
CA LYS A 334 14.84 16.11 -34.07
C LYS A 334 13.40 16.19 -34.58
N LYS A 335 13.17 15.62 -35.77
CA LYS A 335 11.82 15.48 -36.30
C LYS A 335 11.05 14.45 -35.46
N VAL A 336 9.89 14.85 -34.96
CA VAL A 336 8.88 13.95 -34.37
C VAL A 336 7.79 13.72 -35.40
N THR A 337 7.53 12.45 -35.73
CA THR A 337 6.43 12.10 -36.64
C THR A 337 5.13 12.04 -35.86
N PHE A 338 4.18 12.90 -36.20
CA PHE A 338 2.86 12.92 -35.57
C PHE A 338 1.85 12.16 -36.42
N VAL A 339 1.05 11.31 -35.79
CA VAL A 339 -0.05 10.57 -36.44
C VAL A 339 -1.39 11.03 -35.85
N PRO A 340 -2.27 11.68 -36.64
CA PRO A 340 -3.55 12.17 -36.15
C PRO A 340 -4.53 11.01 -35.86
N ALA A 341 -5.49 11.26 -34.96
CA ALA A 341 -6.60 10.32 -34.79
C ALA A 341 -7.48 10.29 -36.05
N GLN A 342 -7.94 9.10 -36.43
CA GLN A 342 -8.94 8.95 -37.47
C GLN A 342 -10.33 9.21 -36.88
N THR A 343 -11.10 10.12 -37.49
CA THR A 343 -12.47 10.42 -37.06
C THR A 343 -13.44 9.46 -37.73
N GLN A 344 -14.35 8.86 -36.95
CA GLN A 344 -15.44 8.01 -37.41
C GLN A 344 -16.71 8.85 -37.69
N ASP A 345 -17.72 8.24 -38.32
CA ASP A 345 -18.97 8.93 -38.70
C ASP A 345 -19.72 9.52 -37.50
N ASP A 346 -19.62 8.89 -36.32
CA ASP A 346 -20.23 9.37 -35.07
C ASP A 346 -19.39 10.46 -34.35
N GLY A 347 -18.27 10.86 -34.95
CA GLY A 347 -17.30 11.82 -34.43
C GLY A 347 -16.33 11.25 -33.41
N SER A 348 -16.39 9.94 -33.11
CA SER A 348 -15.41 9.27 -32.26
C SER A 348 -14.06 9.13 -32.96
N GLY A 349 -12.98 9.07 -32.17
CA GLY A 349 -11.63 8.88 -32.69
C GLY A 349 -11.19 7.42 -32.67
N SER A 350 -10.32 7.04 -33.58
CA SER A 350 -9.47 5.86 -33.48
C SER A 350 -8.00 6.28 -33.49
N ILE A 351 -7.21 5.70 -32.60
CA ILE A 351 -5.82 6.11 -32.34
C ILE A 351 -4.82 5.14 -32.98
N VAL A 352 -5.04 3.84 -32.82
CA VAL A 352 -4.18 2.81 -33.40
C VAL A 352 -4.73 2.42 -34.78
N THR A 353 -4.49 3.28 -35.76
CA THR A 353 -4.93 3.11 -37.15
C THR A 353 -3.89 2.32 -37.97
N GLU A 354 -4.25 1.90 -39.19
CA GLU A 354 -3.27 1.32 -40.12
C GLU A 354 -2.10 2.27 -40.42
N GLU A 355 -2.36 3.58 -40.48
CA GLU A 355 -1.34 4.60 -40.66
C GLU A 355 -0.39 4.63 -39.45
N ALA A 356 -0.92 4.55 -38.23
CA ALA A 356 -0.11 4.49 -37.01
C ALA A 356 0.81 3.26 -37.02
N ILE A 357 0.27 2.09 -37.36
CA ILE A 357 1.03 0.83 -37.42
C ILE A 357 2.14 0.93 -38.46
N LYS A 358 1.82 1.30 -39.72
CA LYS A 358 2.81 1.44 -40.80
C LYS A 358 3.89 2.46 -40.45
N THR A 359 3.52 3.57 -39.81
CA THR A 359 4.45 4.61 -39.36
C THR A 359 5.43 4.04 -38.33
N VAL A 360 4.93 3.31 -37.33
CA VAL A 360 5.76 2.68 -36.29
C VAL A 360 6.67 1.58 -36.87
N GLU A 361 6.18 0.77 -37.81
CA GLU A 361 6.98 -0.25 -38.51
C GLU A 361 8.14 0.36 -39.32
N SER A 362 7.95 1.57 -39.85
CA SER A 362 8.96 2.29 -40.65
C SER A 362 10.01 3.06 -39.83
N MET A 363 9.89 3.07 -38.50
CA MET A 363 10.78 3.84 -37.62
C MET A 363 12.22 3.35 -37.69
N LYS A 364 13.15 4.29 -37.80
CA LYS A 364 14.60 4.09 -37.66
C LYS A 364 15.00 4.23 -36.19
N ASP A 365 16.17 3.70 -35.86
CA ASP A 365 16.74 3.82 -34.51
C ASP A 365 16.83 5.29 -34.07
N GLY A 366 16.32 5.58 -32.87
CA GLY A 366 16.26 6.92 -32.32
C GLY A 366 15.08 7.79 -32.80
N ASP A 367 14.22 7.29 -33.70
CA ASP A 367 13.01 8.01 -34.12
C ASP A 367 11.98 8.12 -33.00
N VAL A 368 11.14 9.16 -33.09
CA VAL A 368 10.00 9.39 -32.22
C VAL A 368 8.73 9.53 -33.05
N VAL A 369 7.74 8.69 -32.75
CA VAL A 369 6.38 8.79 -33.25
C VAL A 369 5.47 9.22 -32.10
N MET A 370 4.59 10.18 -32.33
CA MET A 370 3.57 10.60 -31.37
C MET A 370 2.19 10.36 -31.97
N LEU A 371 1.38 9.57 -31.27
CA LEU A 371 -0.04 9.42 -31.61
C LEU A 371 -0.84 10.57 -31.01
N ASP A 372 -2.00 10.84 -31.60
CA ASP A 372 -2.90 11.85 -31.07
C ASP A 372 -3.47 11.45 -29.69
N ASN A 373 -4.25 12.36 -29.12
CA ASN A 373 -4.85 12.25 -27.80
C ASN A 373 -5.62 10.94 -27.60
N VAL A 374 -5.11 10.07 -26.73
CA VAL A 374 -5.69 8.72 -26.51
C VAL A 374 -7.15 8.75 -26.07
N ARG A 375 -7.63 9.86 -25.49
CA ARG A 375 -9.05 10.03 -25.08
C ARG A 375 -9.99 10.38 -26.22
N PHE A 376 -9.51 10.56 -27.45
CA PHE A 376 -10.39 10.62 -28.62
C PHE A 376 -11.00 9.25 -28.91
N ASP A 377 -10.37 8.15 -28.50
CA ASP A 377 -10.97 6.82 -28.57
C ASP A 377 -11.83 6.56 -27.32
N PRO A 378 -13.15 6.30 -27.45
CA PRO A 378 -14.03 6.05 -26.30
C PRO A 378 -13.63 4.80 -25.49
N ARG A 379 -12.96 3.83 -26.12
CA ARG A 379 -12.50 2.59 -25.49
C ARG A 379 -11.40 2.85 -24.43
N GLU A 380 -10.70 3.98 -24.52
CA GLU A 380 -9.63 4.37 -23.59
C GLU A 380 -10.12 4.51 -22.15
N GLU A 381 -11.18 5.30 -21.91
CA GLU A 381 -11.72 5.53 -20.57
C GLU A 381 -12.63 4.39 -20.11
N ALA A 382 -13.25 3.66 -21.04
CA ALA A 382 -13.92 2.39 -20.77
C ALA A 382 -12.92 1.30 -20.33
N GLY A 383 -11.65 1.44 -20.72
CA GLY A 383 -10.59 0.52 -20.35
C GLY A 383 -10.70 -0.81 -21.06
N GLU A 384 -11.12 -0.82 -22.33
CA GLU A 384 -11.28 -2.05 -23.09
C GLU A 384 -9.93 -2.72 -23.37
N MET A 385 -9.90 -4.06 -23.26
CA MET A 385 -8.66 -4.81 -23.48
C MET A 385 -8.27 -4.87 -24.96
N SER A 386 -9.24 -4.83 -25.87
CA SER A 386 -9.02 -4.77 -27.33
C SER A 386 -8.10 -3.61 -27.72
N LEU A 387 -8.38 -2.41 -27.22
CA LEU A 387 -7.53 -1.24 -27.45
C LEU A 387 -6.17 -1.36 -26.74
N ALA A 388 -6.11 -1.96 -25.56
CA ALA A 388 -4.84 -2.21 -24.88
C ALA A 388 -3.93 -3.16 -25.68
N GLU A 389 -4.50 -4.20 -26.29
CA GLU A 389 -3.82 -5.13 -27.21
C GLU A 389 -3.40 -4.45 -28.51
N GLU A 390 -4.20 -3.53 -29.04
CA GLU A 390 -3.82 -2.67 -30.18
C GLU A 390 -2.58 -1.82 -29.86
N TYR A 391 -2.56 -1.12 -28.71
CA TYR A 391 -1.38 -0.37 -28.28
C TYR A 391 -0.16 -1.27 -28.10
N ALA A 392 -0.33 -2.46 -27.52
CA ALA A 392 0.75 -3.40 -27.27
C ALA A 392 1.45 -3.89 -28.56
N LYS A 393 0.78 -3.86 -29.72
CA LYS A 393 1.41 -4.20 -31.01
C LYS A 393 2.44 -3.17 -31.48
N LEU A 394 2.42 -1.95 -30.93
CA LEU A 394 3.28 -0.85 -31.36
C LEU A 394 4.71 -0.94 -30.80
N GLY A 395 5.00 -1.87 -29.90
CA GLY A 395 6.34 -2.00 -29.35
C GLY A 395 6.52 -3.21 -28.46
N LYS A 396 7.77 -3.43 -28.03
CA LYS A 396 8.12 -4.54 -27.13
C LYS A 396 8.09 -4.10 -25.66
N TYR A 397 8.49 -2.86 -25.41
CA TYR A 397 8.58 -2.30 -24.07
C TYR A 397 7.46 -1.28 -23.85
N PHE A 398 6.89 -1.26 -22.64
CA PHE A 398 5.97 -0.22 -22.21
C PHE A 398 6.60 0.54 -21.05
N VAL A 399 6.76 1.85 -21.18
CA VAL A 399 7.36 2.71 -20.16
C VAL A 399 6.27 3.57 -19.54
N LEU A 400 5.92 3.26 -18.29
CA LEU A 400 5.09 4.12 -17.45
C LEU A 400 5.93 5.30 -16.97
N ASP A 401 5.74 6.47 -17.57
CA ASP A 401 6.52 7.67 -17.25
C ASP A 401 5.66 8.79 -16.64
N GLY A 402 4.34 8.66 -16.63
CA GLY A 402 3.46 9.65 -15.98
C GLY A 402 3.10 9.28 -14.54
N PHE A 403 3.78 9.86 -13.53
CA PHE A 403 3.41 9.65 -12.12
C PHE A 403 1.99 10.17 -11.81
N GLY A 404 1.54 11.24 -12.47
CA GLY A 404 0.18 11.78 -12.37
C GLY A 404 -0.93 10.88 -12.91
N VAL A 405 -0.60 9.80 -13.63
CA VAL A 405 -1.59 8.86 -14.19
C VAL A 405 -1.57 7.48 -13.55
N ILE A 406 -0.72 7.23 -12.55
CA ILE A 406 -0.64 5.91 -11.88
C ILE A 406 -1.94 5.51 -11.18
N HIS A 407 -2.75 6.50 -10.80
CA HIS A 407 -4.07 6.32 -10.21
C HIS A 407 -5.17 5.98 -11.25
N ARG A 408 -4.79 5.78 -12.52
CA ARG A 408 -5.69 5.57 -13.67
C ARG A 408 -5.49 4.22 -14.34
N GLY A 409 -5.00 3.20 -13.62
CA GLY A 409 -4.69 1.87 -14.17
C GLY A 409 -5.85 1.13 -14.85
N SER A 410 -7.08 1.65 -14.79
CA SER A 410 -8.21 1.14 -15.56
C SER A 410 -8.17 1.53 -17.05
N GLN A 411 -7.44 2.58 -17.45
CA GLN A 411 -7.39 3.06 -18.84
C GLN A 411 -6.69 2.07 -19.77
N ALA A 412 -7.15 1.98 -21.03
CA ALA A 412 -6.60 1.02 -22.00
C ALA A 412 -5.11 1.26 -22.28
N SER A 413 -4.70 2.52 -22.46
CA SER A 413 -3.30 2.91 -22.67
C SER A 413 -2.37 2.51 -21.52
N LEU A 414 -2.87 2.42 -20.28
CA LEU A 414 -2.10 1.94 -19.13
C LEU A 414 -2.13 0.40 -19.03
N LYS A 415 -3.26 -0.22 -19.34
CA LYS A 415 -3.39 -1.69 -19.39
C LYS A 415 -2.51 -2.34 -20.44
N ALA A 416 -2.12 -1.61 -21.50
CA ALA A 416 -1.18 -2.08 -22.51
C ALA A 416 0.11 -2.64 -21.91
N GLY A 417 0.63 -2.04 -20.83
CA GLY A 417 1.78 -2.56 -20.09
C GLY A 417 1.60 -3.95 -19.48
N GLY A 418 0.35 -4.38 -19.28
CA GLY A 418 -0.03 -5.68 -18.73
C GLY A 418 -0.34 -6.75 -19.79
N VAL A 419 -0.20 -6.47 -21.09
CA VAL A 419 -0.38 -7.43 -22.19
C VAL A 419 0.81 -8.40 -22.24
N LYS A 420 0.58 -9.71 -22.47
CA LYS A 420 1.54 -10.81 -22.19
C LYS A 420 2.88 -10.66 -22.89
N GLU A 421 2.87 -10.05 -24.08
CA GLU A 421 3.99 -9.86 -24.98
C GLU A 421 4.84 -8.62 -24.66
N ILE A 422 4.34 -7.73 -23.79
CA ILE A 422 4.97 -6.47 -23.42
C ILE A 422 5.91 -6.64 -22.21
N ILE A 423 7.04 -5.95 -22.20
CA ILE A 423 7.87 -5.81 -20.99
C ILE A 423 7.59 -4.42 -20.38
N PRO A 424 6.91 -4.35 -19.22
CA PRO A 424 6.64 -3.09 -18.56
C PRO A 424 7.89 -2.59 -17.82
N LEU A 425 8.11 -1.28 -17.92
CA LEU A 425 9.16 -0.52 -17.26
C LEU A 425 8.57 0.75 -16.65
N LYS A 426 9.26 1.30 -15.67
CA LYS A 426 9.03 2.62 -15.09
C LYS A 426 10.04 3.57 -15.70
N GLY A 427 9.56 4.69 -16.21
CA GLY A 427 10.40 5.76 -16.73
C GLY A 427 11.10 6.53 -15.61
N LEU A 428 12.07 7.36 -15.98
CA LEU A 428 12.91 8.11 -15.04
C LEU A 428 12.11 9.09 -14.19
N LEU A 429 10.99 9.64 -14.71
CA LEU A 429 10.10 10.50 -13.93
C LEU A 429 9.38 9.72 -12.82
N VAL A 430 8.87 8.53 -13.15
CA VAL A 430 8.17 7.67 -12.18
C VAL A 430 9.14 7.14 -11.14
N GLU A 431 10.33 6.70 -11.54
CA GLU A 431 11.41 6.28 -10.63
C GLU A 431 11.73 7.38 -9.61
N LYS A 432 12.02 8.59 -10.10
CA LYS A 432 12.32 9.75 -9.24
C LYS A 432 11.17 10.10 -8.29
N GLU A 433 9.93 10.07 -8.79
CA GLU A 433 8.74 10.37 -7.97
C GLU A 433 8.45 9.28 -6.95
N GLU A 434 8.71 8.01 -7.25
CA GLU A 434 8.57 6.92 -6.28
C GLU A 434 9.60 7.00 -5.17
N GLU A 435 10.88 7.17 -5.52
CA GLU A 435 11.97 7.34 -4.56
C GLU A 435 11.70 8.53 -3.63
N GLY A 436 11.36 9.67 -4.22
CA GLY A 436 11.08 10.89 -3.46
C GLY A 436 9.82 10.80 -2.60
N SER A 437 8.76 10.14 -3.09
CA SER A 437 7.49 10.02 -2.35
C SER A 437 7.51 8.90 -1.32
N TRP A 438 8.48 7.98 -1.36
CA TRP A 438 8.55 6.83 -0.46
C TRP A 438 8.64 7.24 1.00
N GLY A 439 9.36 8.32 1.30
CA GLY A 439 9.49 8.82 2.67
C GLY A 439 8.19 9.39 3.25
N ALA A 440 7.14 9.64 2.47
CA ALA A 440 5.80 9.92 3.00
C ALA A 440 5.04 8.64 3.41
N ILE A 441 5.42 7.48 2.86
CA ILE A 441 4.86 6.16 3.21
C ILE A 441 5.61 5.54 4.37
N SER A 442 6.95 5.65 4.36
CA SER A 442 7.85 5.12 5.37
C SER A 442 8.72 6.25 5.95
N PRO A 443 8.13 7.20 6.68
CA PRO A 443 8.84 8.35 7.23
C PRO A 443 9.74 7.96 8.41
N GLU A 444 10.71 8.82 8.70
CA GLU A 444 11.38 8.80 10.00
C GLU A 444 10.43 9.34 11.06
N MET A 445 10.28 8.58 12.15
CA MET A 445 9.39 8.92 13.26
C MET A 445 10.11 9.80 14.30
N PRO A 446 9.39 10.69 15.00
CA PRO A 446 7.95 10.95 14.87
C PRO A 446 7.59 11.76 13.61
N VAL A 447 6.39 11.52 13.08
CA VAL A 447 5.88 12.20 11.87
C VAL A 447 4.73 13.16 12.19
N LEU A 448 4.77 14.35 11.58
CA LEU A 448 3.64 15.27 11.49
C LEU A 448 3.04 15.20 10.08
N ASN A 449 1.79 14.72 9.97
CA ASN A 449 1.05 14.76 8.71
C ASN A 449 0.07 15.94 8.70
N ILE A 450 0.05 16.72 7.63
CA ILE A 450 -0.74 17.95 7.54
C ILE A 450 -1.70 17.81 6.35
N PHE A 451 -3.00 17.89 6.62
CA PHE A 451 -4.04 17.83 5.60
C PHE A 451 -4.85 19.11 5.56
N GLY A 452 -4.78 19.84 4.46
CA GLY A 452 -5.54 21.08 4.24
C GLY A 452 -6.48 21.02 3.03
N GLY A 453 -7.02 22.16 2.61
CA GLY A 453 -7.93 22.27 1.47
C GLY A 453 -9.42 22.29 1.81
N ALA A 454 -10.27 22.11 0.80
CA ALA A 454 -11.68 22.50 0.87
C ALA A 454 -12.65 21.45 1.43
N LYS A 455 -12.47 20.17 1.07
CA LYS A 455 -13.43 19.08 1.33
C LYS A 455 -12.71 17.78 1.69
N ILE A 456 -13.28 17.01 2.62
CA ILE A 456 -12.78 15.68 3.01
C ILE A 456 -13.17 14.66 1.93
N ILE A 457 -14.40 14.76 1.42
CA ILE A 457 -14.88 13.99 0.27
C ILE A 457 -15.37 14.91 -0.85
N ASP A 458 -15.02 14.55 -2.08
CA ASP A 458 -15.44 15.25 -3.29
C ASP A 458 -16.74 14.67 -3.86
N GLU A 459 -16.94 13.36 -3.69
CA GLU A 459 -18.00 12.63 -4.35
C GLU A 459 -18.41 11.38 -3.54
N VAL A 460 -19.71 11.13 -3.48
CA VAL A 460 -20.30 9.89 -2.99
C VAL A 460 -20.92 9.15 -4.17
N LYS A 461 -20.51 7.91 -4.39
CA LYS A 461 -21.07 7.03 -5.43
C LYS A 461 -21.73 5.83 -4.79
N ARG A 462 -22.88 5.41 -5.31
CA ARG A 462 -23.43 4.08 -5.03
C ARG A 462 -23.06 3.14 -6.17
N ASP A 463 -22.51 1.98 -5.86
CA ASP A 463 -22.35 0.94 -6.87
C ASP A 463 -23.68 0.20 -7.14
N GLU A 464 -23.68 -0.71 -8.11
CA GLU A 464 -24.88 -1.46 -8.54
C GLU A 464 -25.45 -2.36 -7.42
N ALA A 465 -24.64 -2.67 -6.38
CA ALA A 465 -25.07 -3.40 -5.20
C ALA A 465 -25.55 -2.46 -4.07
N GLY A 466 -25.65 -1.16 -4.33
CA GLY A 466 -26.05 -0.15 -3.36
C GLY A 466 -24.95 0.24 -2.36
N LYS A 467 -23.71 -0.24 -2.53
CA LYS A 467 -22.61 0.07 -1.63
C LYS A 467 -22.07 1.47 -1.91
N ILE A 468 -21.91 2.25 -0.85
CA ILE A 468 -21.36 3.60 -0.91
C ILE A 468 -19.84 3.53 -1.11
N LYS A 469 -19.35 4.32 -2.07
CA LYS A 469 -17.95 4.60 -2.34
C LYS A 469 -17.73 6.11 -2.20
N GLU A 470 -17.02 6.48 -1.15
CA GLU A 470 -16.56 7.84 -0.90
C GLU A 470 -15.25 8.07 -1.65
N LYS A 471 -15.13 9.22 -2.31
CA LYS A 471 -13.90 9.64 -2.99
C LYS A 471 -13.46 10.99 -2.44
N GLY A 472 -12.18 11.12 -2.11
CA GLY A 472 -11.56 12.35 -1.59
C GLY A 472 -10.37 12.03 -0.70
N LYS A 473 -10.11 12.89 0.29
CA LYS A 473 -9.02 12.73 1.28
C LYS A 473 -9.35 11.78 2.42
N ILE A 474 -10.60 11.32 2.55
CA ILE A 474 -11.04 10.42 3.62
C ILE A 474 -10.14 9.19 3.80
N THR A 475 -9.93 8.42 2.72
CA THR A 475 -9.13 7.20 2.77
C THR A 475 -7.66 7.50 3.04
N LEU A 476 -7.15 8.63 2.55
CA LEU A 476 -5.79 9.08 2.82
C LEU A 476 -5.60 9.36 4.31
N ILE A 477 -6.50 10.12 4.94
CA ILE A 477 -6.39 10.48 6.36
C ILE A 477 -6.56 9.24 7.23
N GLU A 478 -7.59 8.42 6.99
CA GLU A 478 -7.84 7.18 7.76
C GLU A 478 -6.66 6.20 7.68
N LYS A 479 -6.11 5.99 6.48
CA LYS A 479 -4.94 5.11 6.32
C LYS A 479 -3.68 5.70 6.92
N THR A 480 -3.53 7.02 6.93
CA THR A 480 -2.39 7.68 7.60
C THR A 480 -2.46 7.43 9.11
N ILE A 481 -3.63 7.61 9.73
CA ILE A 481 -3.86 7.28 11.14
C ILE A 481 -3.52 5.81 11.42
N GLN A 482 -4.04 4.89 10.61
CA GLN A 482 -3.81 3.46 10.79
C GLN A 482 -2.37 3.01 10.51
N ARG A 483 -1.65 3.75 9.67
CA ARG A 483 -0.24 3.47 9.35
C ARG A 483 0.70 3.95 10.44
N PHE A 484 0.34 5.04 11.13
CA PHE A 484 1.17 5.67 12.14
C PHE A 484 0.46 5.78 13.50
N PRO A 485 0.00 4.66 14.10
CA PRO A 485 -0.57 4.68 15.43
C PRO A 485 0.49 5.02 16.49
N ASN A 486 0.07 5.46 17.67
CA ASN A 486 0.95 5.58 18.83
C ASN A 486 0.61 4.50 19.86
N GLU A 487 1.61 4.07 20.63
CA GLU A 487 1.36 3.21 21.77
C GLU A 487 0.67 4.02 22.89
N PRO A 488 -0.15 3.40 23.75
CA PRO A 488 -0.89 4.12 24.80
C PRO A 488 -0.03 5.01 25.70
N ASN A 489 1.23 4.65 25.93
CA ASN A 489 2.16 5.36 26.82
C ASN A 489 3.25 6.14 26.07
N THR A 490 3.09 6.38 24.76
CA THR A 490 4.05 7.21 24.01
C THR A 490 4.04 8.64 24.57
N ALA A 491 5.23 9.16 24.89
CA ALA A 491 5.37 10.53 25.39
C ALA A 491 4.90 11.55 24.33
N PRO A 492 4.27 12.68 24.72
CA PRO A 492 3.66 13.62 23.76
C PRO A 492 4.60 14.20 22.70
N ASP A 493 5.88 14.37 23.04
CA ASP A 493 6.97 14.81 22.15
C ASP A 493 7.43 13.73 21.16
N LYS A 494 7.08 12.47 21.42
CA LYS A 494 7.42 11.31 20.59
C LYS A 494 6.24 10.78 19.77
N MET A 495 5.07 11.37 19.93
CA MET A 495 3.86 10.93 19.23
C MET A 495 3.86 11.38 17.77
N ASN A 496 3.42 10.49 16.88
CA ASN A 496 2.98 10.86 15.54
C ASN A 496 1.70 11.68 15.65
N LYS A 497 1.65 12.83 14.96
CA LYS A 497 0.51 13.75 15.03
C LYS A 497 -0.03 14.06 13.64
N ILE A 498 -1.29 14.46 13.59
CA ILE A 498 -1.93 14.93 12.36
C ILE A 498 -2.47 16.34 12.57
N PHE A 499 -2.16 17.27 11.68
CA PHE A 499 -2.80 18.59 11.62
C PHE A 499 -3.86 18.62 10.52
N ILE A 500 -5.05 19.16 10.82
CA ILE A 500 -6.10 19.40 9.81
C ILE A 500 -6.32 20.91 9.65
N GLY A 501 -6.06 21.42 8.46
CA GLY A 501 -6.25 22.83 8.10
C GLY A 501 -7.29 23.05 7.00
N GLY A 502 -7.28 24.26 6.44
CA GLY A 502 -8.18 24.69 5.38
C GLY A 502 -9.64 24.72 5.82
N LYS A 503 -10.54 24.76 4.85
CA LYS A 503 -12.00 24.71 5.13
C LYS A 503 -12.41 23.39 5.77
N MET A 504 -11.68 22.30 5.55
CA MET A 504 -12.01 21.01 6.19
C MET A 504 -11.95 21.06 7.71
N ALA A 505 -11.10 21.91 8.30
CA ALA A 505 -11.01 22.08 9.74
C ALA A 505 -12.37 22.40 10.37
N PHE A 506 -13.21 23.20 9.70
CA PHE A 506 -14.56 23.52 10.19
C PHE A 506 -15.44 22.28 10.34
N TYR A 507 -15.34 21.30 9.43
CA TYR A 507 -16.07 20.04 9.55
C TYR A 507 -15.60 19.21 10.74
N PHE A 508 -14.28 19.18 10.99
CA PHE A 508 -13.71 18.49 12.15
C PHE A 508 -14.07 19.17 13.47
N ILE A 509 -14.09 20.51 13.52
CA ILE A 509 -14.49 21.26 14.71
C ILE A 509 -15.99 21.05 14.99
N ALA A 510 -16.84 21.10 13.97
CA ALA A 510 -18.27 20.79 14.12
C ALA A 510 -18.50 19.34 14.58
N ALA A 511 -17.76 18.39 14.01
CA ALA A 511 -17.80 16.99 14.41
C ALA A 511 -17.34 16.78 15.86
N LEU A 512 -16.24 17.42 16.26
CA LEU A 512 -15.71 17.37 17.62
C LEU A 512 -16.72 17.96 18.62
N LYS A 513 -17.35 19.08 18.28
CA LYS A 513 -18.42 19.67 19.11
C LYS A 513 -19.56 18.69 19.35
N GLU A 514 -20.07 18.06 18.29
CA GLU A 514 -21.15 17.07 18.39
C GLU A 514 -20.73 15.83 19.21
N LEU A 515 -19.46 15.41 19.13
CA LEU A 515 -18.94 14.30 19.93
C LEU A 515 -18.74 14.68 21.40
N LEU A 516 -18.30 15.91 21.70
CA LEU A 516 -18.14 16.40 23.07
C LEU A 516 -19.47 16.57 23.82
N ASP A 517 -20.57 16.80 23.09
CA ASP A 517 -21.91 16.86 23.65
C ASP A 517 -22.58 15.48 23.78
N ASP A 518 -22.03 14.44 23.13
CA ASP A 518 -22.57 13.09 23.16
C ASP A 518 -22.11 12.35 24.41
N SER A 519 -23.04 12.14 25.36
CA SER A 519 -22.77 11.47 26.64
C SER A 519 -22.28 10.02 26.51
N ARG A 520 -22.36 9.42 25.31
CA ARG A 520 -21.86 8.05 25.04
C ARG A 520 -20.37 8.04 24.68
N VAL A 521 -19.79 9.20 24.39
CA VAL A 521 -18.39 9.32 23.99
C VAL A 521 -17.54 9.72 25.19
N ASP A 522 -16.41 9.05 25.37
CA ASP A 522 -15.44 9.40 26.41
C ASP A 522 -14.80 10.77 26.08
N ALA A 523 -15.32 11.81 26.70
CA ALA A 523 -14.85 13.18 26.51
C ALA A 523 -13.41 13.39 27.00
N GLU A 524 -12.93 12.61 27.98
CA GLU A 524 -11.53 12.70 28.43
C GLU A 524 -10.59 12.09 27.40
N ALA A 525 -10.95 10.94 26.81
CA ALA A 525 -10.19 10.34 25.73
C ALA A 525 -10.10 11.26 24.51
N LEU A 526 -11.20 11.96 24.17
CA LEU A 526 -11.19 13.01 23.15
C LEU A 526 -10.25 14.16 23.53
N GLN A 527 -10.33 14.66 24.76
CA GLN A 527 -9.54 15.81 25.20
C GLN A 527 -8.04 15.53 25.15
N ARG A 528 -7.60 14.31 25.46
CA ARG A 528 -6.17 13.92 25.41
C ARG A 528 -5.55 14.00 24.01
N LEU A 529 -6.37 13.94 22.96
CA LEU A 529 -5.92 13.90 21.57
C LEU A 529 -6.23 15.18 20.79
N MET A 530 -6.78 16.19 21.46
CA MET A 530 -7.16 17.48 20.85
C MET A 530 -6.44 18.63 21.58
N PRO A 531 -6.25 19.79 20.94
CA PRO A 531 -5.69 20.96 21.62
C PRO A 531 -6.54 21.39 22.82
N GLU A 532 -5.94 21.60 23.99
CA GLU A 532 -6.66 21.99 25.21
C GLU A 532 -7.43 23.31 25.03
N GLY A 533 -6.82 24.28 24.35
CA GLY A 533 -7.43 25.56 23.99
C GLY A 533 -8.66 25.43 23.10
N LEU A 534 -8.77 24.35 22.30
CA LEU A 534 -9.94 24.10 21.46
C LEU A 534 -11.10 23.52 22.28
N VAL A 535 -10.83 22.49 23.09
CA VAL A 535 -11.89 21.80 23.87
C VAL A 535 -12.60 22.78 24.81
N SER A 536 -11.87 23.70 25.43
CA SER A 536 -12.43 24.75 26.30
C SER A 536 -13.27 25.81 25.54
N GLN A 537 -13.01 26.02 24.25
CA GLN A 537 -13.85 26.86 23.38
C GLN A 537 -15.13 26.15 22.93
N LEU A 538 -15.15 24.81 22.89
CA LEU A 538 -16.30 24.04 22.40
C LEU A 538 -17.26 23.61 23.51
N ARG A 539 -16.76 23.14 24.65
CA ARG A 539 -17.60 22.51 25.69
C ARG A 539 -18.68 23.48 26.21
N GLY A 540 -19.94 23.09 26.06
CA GLY A 540 -21.10 23.83 26.58
C GLY A 540 -21.38 25.19 25.91
N LYS A 541 -20.75 25.49 24.78
CA LYS A 541 -20.92 26.76 24.05
C LYS A 541 -21.57 26.53 22.69
N GLU A 542 -22.38 27.48 22.22
CA GLU A 542 -22.83 27.49 20.83
C GLU A 542 -21.69 27.92 19.91
N ILE A 543 -21.63 27.30 18.72
CA ILE A 543 -20.57 27.54 17.74
C ILE A 543 -21.17 28.06 16.43
N SER A 544 -20.61 29.16 15.92
CA SER A 544 -20.93 29.74 14.61
C SER A 544 -19.77 29.56 13.64
N PHE A 545 -20.09 29.10 12.43
CA PHE A 545 -19.13 28.99 11.34
C PHE A 545 -19.29 30.08 10.27
N GLY A 546 -20.12 31.09 10.54
CA GLY A 546 -20.43 32.16 9.60
C GLY A 546 -20.93 31.59 8.27
N LYS A 547 -20.29 31.98 7.17
CA LYS A 547 -20.55 31.46 5.81
C LYS A 547 -19.59 30.34 5.39
N SER A 548 -18.72 29.87 6.29
CA SER A 548 -17.66 28.90 5.95
C SER A 548 -18.23 27.52 5.62
N ILE A 549 -19.23 27.07 6.39
CA ILE A 549 -20.00 25.83 6.18
C ILE A 549 -21.48 26.06 6.50
N ASP A 550 -22.37 25.33 5.83
CA ASP A 550 -23.82 25.36 6.03
C ASP A 550 -24.30 24.04 6.67
N ILE A 551 -24.39 24.04 8.01
CA ILE A 551 -24.79 22.86 8.80
C ILE A 551 -26.29 22.56 8.65
N LYS A 552 -27.11 23.55 8.26
CA LYS A 552 -28.57 23.39 8.16
C LYS A 552 -28.97 22.65 6.87
N ASN A 553 -28.10 22.61 5.88
CA ASN A 553 -28.36 21.92 4.63
C ASN A 553 -28.08 20.42 4.71
N THR A 554 -29.13 19.63 4.97
CA THR A 554 -29.07 18.18 5.14
C THR A 554 -29.57 17.37 3.94
N LYS A 555 -30.01 18.04 2.86
CA LYS A 555 -30.56 17.35 1.67
C LYS A 555 -29.61 17.51 0.48
N GLY A 556 -28.83 16.45 0.21
CA GLY A 556 -28.06 16.33 -1.03
C GLY A 556 -28.97 16.31 -2.25
N LYS A 557 -28.58 17.00 -3.33
CA LYS A 557 -29.28 16.94 -4.61
C LYS A 557 -28.75 15.76 -5.41
N ILE A 558 -29.66 14.88 -5.85
CA ILE A 558 -29.33 13.88 -6.86
C ILE A 558 -29.35 14.59 -8.22
N ARG A 559 -28.24 14.52 -8.95
CA ARG A 559 -28.17 15.07 -10.31
C ARG A 559 -28.19 13.91 -11.30
N ASP A 560 -29.21 13.86 -12.15
CA ASP A 560 -29.20 13.01 -13.34
C ASP A 560 -28.05 13.47 -14.24
N LEU A 561 -27.16 12.53 -14.54
CA LEU A 561 -26.20 12.70 -15.61
C LEU A 561 -26.79 12.10 -16.87
N GLU A 562 -26.39 12.62 -18.03
CA GLU A 562 -26.73 12.15 -19.38
C GLU A 562 -27.01 10.62 -19.45
N PRO A 563 -27.94 10.15 -20.31
CA PRO A 563 -28.29 8.73 -20.39
C PRO A 563 -27.06 7.81 -20.42
N GLY A 564 -26.98 6.88 -19.46
CA GLY A 564 -25.88 5.91 -19.34
C GLY A 564 -24.83 6.18 -18.24
N LYS A 565 -24.98 7.19 -17.39
CA LYS A 565 -24.05 7.50 -16.28
C LYS A 565 -24.61 7.18 -14.89
N LYS A 566 -23.72 6.81 -13.96
CA LYS A 566 -24.06 6.54 -12.55
C LYS A 566 -24.55 7.82 -11.86
N LEU A 567 -25.61 7.71 -11.05
CA LEU A 567 -26.14 8.81 -10.22
C LEU A 567 -25.02 9.35 -9.31
N LYS A 568 -24.92 10.68 -9.23
CA LYS A 568 -24.06 11.37 -8.27
C LYS A 568 -24.92 12.14 -7.27
N GLU A 569 -24.65 11.94 -6.00
CA GLU A 569 -25.20 12.74 -4.92
C GLU A 569 -24.26 13.93 -4.67
N GLU A 570 -24.83 15.13 -4.67
CA GLU A 570 -24.09 16.33 -4.25
C GLU A 570 -23.80 16.22 -2.75
N VAL A 571 -22.51 16.19 -2.41
CA VAL A 571 -22.04 16.07 -1.03
C VAL A 571 -22.36 17.34 -0.27
N THR A 572 -23.10 17.20 0.82
CA THR A 572 -23.47 18.29 1.74
C THR A 572 -22.38 18.52 2.79
N ASP A 573 -22.42 19.66 3.45
CA ASP A 573 -21.53 19.92 4.60
C ASP A 573 -21.84 18.96 5.77
N ARG A 574 -23.08 18.49 5.90
CA ARG A 574 -23.44 17.45 6.87
C ARG A 574 -22.71 16.14 6.61
N ASP A 575 -22.64 15.70 5.35
CA ASP A 575 -21.90 14.49 4.97
C ASP A 575 -20.41 14.59 5.35
N GLN A 576 -19.81 15.79 5.18
CA GLN A 576 -18.43 16.05 5.58
C GLN A 576 -18.24 15.95 7.09
N ILE A 577 -19.20 16.48 7.88
CA ILE A 577 -19.17 16.42 9.36
C ILE A 577 -19.28 14.98 9.84
N ASP A 578 -20.20 14.19 9.29
CA ASP A 578 -20.38 12.79 9.70
C ASP A 578 -19.14 11.94 9.36
N ILE A 579 -18.46 12.24 8.25
CA ILE A 579 -17.16 11.65 7.93
C ILE A 579 -16.06 12.13 8.87
N ALA A 580 -15.99 13.41 9.19
CA ALA A 580 -15.00 13.95 10.12
C ALA A 580 -15.12 13.29 11.50
N LYS A 581 -16.34 13.02 11.98
CA LYS A 581 -16.57 12.23 13.20
C LYS A 581 -15.96 10.83 13.12
N ARG A 582 -16.15 10.14 11.99
CA ARG A 582 -15.58 8.80 11.78
C ARG A 582 -14.05 8.82 11.85
N ILE A 583 -13.43 9.85 11.27
CA ILE A 583 -11.98 10.04 11.32
C ILE A 583 -11.52 10.35 12.75
N LEU A 584 -12.21 11.24 13.48
CA LEU A 584 -11.92 11.54 14.88
C LEU A 584 -11.93 10.28 15.75
N LEU A 585 -12.97 9.44 15.62
CA LEU A 585 -13.05 8.16 16.33
C LEU A 585 -11.92 7.21 15.92
N THR A 586 -11.55 7.18 14.63
CA THR A 586 -10.42 6.38 14.17
C THR A 586 -9.12 6.86 14.81
N ALA A 587 -8.90 8.17 14.93
CA ALA A 587 -7.72 8.74 15.60
C ALA A 587 -7.65 8.33 17.08
N ILE A 588 -8.78 8.35 17.80
CA ILE A 588 -8.87 7.88 19.19
C ILE A 588 -8.45 6.41 19.31
N THR A 589 -9.01 5.55 18.46
CA THR A 589 -8.71 4.10 18.51
C THR A 589 -7.26 3.76 18.18
N ASN A 590 -6.53 4.66 17.51
CA ASN A 590 -5.11 4.50 17.15
C ASN A 590 -4.18 5.40 17.99
N ASN A 591 -4.71 6.08 19.01
CA ASN A 591 -3.99 7.01 19.88
C ASN A 591 -3.21 8.10 19.10
N VAL A 592 -3.78 8.64 18.02
CA VAL A 592 -3.14 9.66 17.18
C VAL A 592 -3.71 11.04 17.51
N PRO A 593 -2.92 11.98 18.06
CA PRO A 593 -3.36 13.36 18.26
C PRO A 593 -3.75 14.04 16.95
N LEU A 594 -4.91 14.69 16.95
CA LEU A 594 -5.39 15.54 15.86
C LEU A 594 -5.31 17.00 16.29
N LEU A 595 -4.30 17.69 15.76
CA LEU A 595 -4.12 19.12 15.90
C LEU A 595 -5.13 19.83 14.99
N LEU A 596 -6.09 20.52 15.59
CA LEU A 596 -7.12 21.31 14.93
C LEU A 596 -6.91 22.79 15.24
N PRO A 597 -7.30 23.72 14.34
CA PRO A 597 -7.16 25.15 14.60
C PRO A 597 -7.96 25.59 15.82
N VAL A 598 -7.33 26.42 16.66
CA VAL A 598 -7.93 27.07 17.83
C VAL A 598 -8.46 28.46 17.50
N ASP A 599 -8.04 29.02 16.36
CA ASP A 599 -8.37 30.34 15.85
C ASP A 599 -8.27 30.39 14.32
N PHE A 600 -8.94 31.38 13.72
CA PHE A 600 -9.02 31.57 12.27
C PHE A 600 -8.87 33.04 11.90
N VAL A 601 -8.36 33.29 10.70
CA VAL A 601 -8.41 34.60 10.05
C VAL A 601 -9.74 34.72 9.32
N GLU A 602 -10.57 35.69 9.71
CA GLU A 602 -11.89 35.91 9.10
C GLU A 602 -11.98 37.18 8.24
N ALA A 603 -12.71 37.09 7.12
CA ALA A 603 -13.04 38.24 6.26
C ALA A 603 -14.44 38.11 5.64
N GLU A 604 -15.02 39.24 5.20
CA GLU A 604 -16.36 39.27 4.59
C GLU A 604 -16.38 38.75 3.14
N GLN A 605 -15.31 38.99 2.40
CA GLN A 605 -15.21 38.66 0.98
C GLN A 605 -13.79 38.25 0.59
N PHE A 606 -13.69 37.58 -0.56
CA PHE A 606 -12.45 37.15 -1.20
C PHE A 606 -11.74 38.31 -1.95
N ASN A 607 -11.71 39.53 -1.40
CA ASN A 607 -11.29 40.68 -2.20
C ASN A 607 -9.81 41.05 -1.99
N ALA A 608 -9.07 41.07 -3.10
CA ALA A 608 -7.67 41.48 -3.22
C ALA A 608 -7.43 43.00 -3.06
N THR A 609 -8.51 43.79 -2.91
CA THR A 609 -8.48 45.25 -3.09
C THR A 609 -8.86 46.08 -1.88
N SER A 610 -9.42 45.51 -0.81
CA SER A 610 -9.70 46.27 0.40
C SER A 610 -8.56 46.07 1.41
N ASP A 611 -8.07 47.17 1.97
CA ASP A 611 -7.28 47.22 3.21
C ASP A 611 -8.11 46.74 4.44
N GLU A 612 -9.13 45.91 4.21
CA GLU A 612 -9.99 45.39 5.25
C GLU A 612 -9.22 44.39 6.09
N ILE A 613 -9.02 44.78 7.34
CA ILE A 613 -8.25 44.07 8.33
C ILE A 613 -8.91 42.70 8.55
N SER A 614 -8.26 41.67 8.04
CA SER A 614 -8.53 40.31 8.43
C SER A 614 -8.21 40.19 9.93
N ASN A 615 -9.23 39.90 10.75
CA ASN A 615 -9.05 39.73 12.18
C ASN A 615 -8.87 38.25 12.50
N THR A 616 -8.02 37.95 13.48
CA THR A 616 -7.97 36.62 14.07
C THR A 616 -9.08 36.51 15.11
N VAL A 617 -9.96 35.53 14.94
CA VAL A 617 -11.02 35.16 15.88
C VAL A 617 -10.77 33.74 16.37
N GLY A 618 -11.36 33.34 17.51
CA GLY A 618 -11.36 31.94 17.92
C GLY A 618 -12.12 31.04 16.94
N VAL A 619 -12.65 29.91 17.40
CA VAL A 619 -13.41 29.02 16.50
C VAL A 619 -14.77 29.56 16.05
N ASN A 620 -15.25 30.64 16.67
CA ASN A 620 -16.49 31.32 16.31
C ASN A 620 -16.26 32.37 15.23
N ILE A 621 -16.66 32.06 14.00
CA ILE A 621 -16.66 32.99 12.88
C ILE A 621 -17.88 33.90 12.99
N SER A 622 -17.65 35.20 12.85
CA SER A 622 -18.69 36.23 12.94
C SER A 622 -19.76 36.04 11.86
N GLU A 623 -20.99 36.43 12.18
CA GLU A 623 -22.12 36.34 11.25
C GLU A 623 -21.81 37.09 9.95
N GLY A 624 -22.09 36.43 8.81
CA GLY A 624 -21.85 37.02 7.49
C GLY A 624 -20.41 36.95 6.98
N ARG A 625 -19.43 36.50 7.79
CA ARG A 625 -18.00 36.36 7.43
C ARG A 625 -17.60 34.92 7.13
N TYR A 626 -16.43 34.73 6.54
CA TYR A 626 -15.80 33.45 6.24
C TYR A 626 -14.46 33.33 6.98
N GLY A 627 -14.12 32.14 7.46
CA GLY A 627 -12.76 31.83 7.89
C GLY A 627 -11.93 31.32 6.70
N PHE A 628 -10.83 32.00 6.40
CA PHE A 628 -10.03 31.79 5.19
C PHE A 628 -8.67 31.17 5.44
N ASP A 629 -8.09 31.43 6.60
CA ASP A 629 -6.77 30.92 6.98
C ASP A 629 -6.73 30.57 8.47
N VAL A 630 -5.74 29.80 8.88
CA VAL A 630 -5.50 29.53 10.32
C VAL A 630 -5.09 30.81 11.03
N GLY A 631 -5.52 30.98 12.27
CA GLY A 631 -5.18 32.15 13.07
C GLY A 631 -3.72 32.14 13.53
N ASN A 632 -3.31 33.21 14.22
CA ASN A 632 -1.94 33.36 14.67
C ASN A 632 -1.59 32.35 15.78
N ASN A 633 -2.50 32.08 16.71
CA ASN A 633 -2.23 31.14 17.81
C ASN A 633 -2.06 29.72 17.25
N THR A 634 -2.95 29.29 16.35
CA THR A 634 -2.84 28.00 15.66
C THR A 634 -1.50 27.87 14.93
N TYR A 635 -1.09 28.93 14.24
CA TYR A 635 0.18 28.95 13.52
C TYR A 635 1.38 28.87 14.46
N GLU A 636 1.39 29.67 15.53
CA GLU A 636 2.46 29.68 16.53
C GLU A 636 2.58 28.33 17.24
N ASP A 637 1.47 27.70 17.63
CA ASP A 637 1.45 26.35 18.19
C ASP A 637 2.05 25.32 17.23
N LEU A 638 1.66 25.38 15.96
CA LEU A 638 2.16 24.47 14.93
C LEU A 638 3.67 24.66 14.69
N ILE A 639 4.16 25.90 14.69
CA ILE A 639 5.58 26.20 14.52
C ILE A 639 6.38 25.81 15.77
N SER A 640 5.84 26.05 16.97
CA SER A 640 6.46 25.62 18.22
C SER A 640 6.64 24.10 18.24
N GLU A 641 5.63 23.35 17.84
CA GLU A 641 5.68 21.88 17.72
C GLU A 641 6.74 21.39 16.72
N LEU A 642 7.05 22.16 15.67
CA LEU A 642 8.14 21.86 14.75
C LEU A 642 9.51 22.19 15.35
N GLN A 643 9.64 23.38 15.96
CA GLN A 643 10.91 23.92 16.45
C GLN A 643 11.41 23.25 17.73
N THR A 644 10.53 22.59 18.50
CA THR A 644 10.93 21.74 19.64
C THR A 644 11.73 20.50 19.21
N GLY A 645 11.79 20.19 17.92
CA GLY A 645 12.48 19.01 17.40
C GLY A 645 11.71 17.71 17.64
N ASN A 646 10.40 17.80 17.93
CA ASN A 646 9.53 16.65 18.19
C ASN A 646 9.37 15.76 16.94
N PHE A 647 9.54 16.31 15.74
CA PHE A 647 9.32 15.58 14.49
C PHE A 647 10.61 15.39 13.72
N ARG A 648 10.75 14.20 13.12
CA ARG A 648 11.79 13.90 12.12
C ARG A 648 11.29 14.07 10.70
N THR A 649 9.97 13.93 10.51
CA THR A 649 9.35 14.06 9.19
C THR A 649 8.09 14.92 9.23
N VAL A 650 7.94 15.78 8.22
CA VAL A 650 6.71 16.51 7.92
C VAL A 650 6.18 16.09 6.55
N SER A 651 4.94 15.61 6.50
CA SER A 651 4.23 15.29 5.26
C SER A 651 3.06 16.24 5.09
N TRP A 652 3.01 16.99 3.99
CA TRP A 652 2.02 18.07 3.81
C TRP A 652 1.21 17.95 2.53
N ASN A 653 -0.12 17.89 2.67
CA ASN A 653 -1.07 17.81 1.57
C ASN A 653 -2.29 18.74 1.74
N GLY A 654 -2.29 19.85 1.02
CA GLY A 654 -3.31 20.88 1.05
C GLY A 654 -2.89 22.08 1.89
N PRO A 655 -2.96 23.32 1.37
CA PRO A 655 -2.63 24.54 2.12
C PRO A 655 -3.37 24.67 3.46
N LEU A 656 -2.76 25.37 4.43
CA LEU A 656 -3.36 25.63 5.75
C LEU A 656 -4.61 26.51 5.66
N GLY A 657 -4.70 27.31 4.59
CA GLY A 657 -5.80 28.21 4.27
C GLY A 657 -5.78 28.57 2.80
N LEU A 658 -6.59 29.54 2.40
CA LEU A 658 -6.51 30.13 1.05
C LEU A 658 -5.11 30.72 0.85
N SER A 659 -4.46 30.49 -0.30
CA SER A 659 -3.03 30.81 -0.47
C SER A 659 -2.71 31.53 -1.77
N ASP A 660 -3.71 31.93 -2.54
CA ASP A 660 -3.57 32.44 -3.90
C ASP A 660 -4.06 33.89 -4.05
N ILE A 661 -4.56 34.49 -2.96
CA ILE A 661 -5.03 35.87 -2.95
C ILE A 661 -3.89 36.82 -2.54
N LYS A 662 -3.56 37.73 -3.45
CA LYS A 662 -2.59 38.82 -3.23
C LYS A 662 -3.29 40.15 -3.08
N SER A 663 -2.78 41.01 -2.20
CA SER A 663 -3.16 42.41 -2.09
C SER A 663 -2.63 43.21 -3.28
N ARG A 664 -3.03 44.48 -3.37
CA ARG A 664 -2.54 45.43 -4.38
C ARG A 664 -1.02 45.57 -4.40
N ASP A 665 -0.37 45.46 -3.24
CA ASP A 665 1.08 45.54 -3.09
C ASP A 665 1.79 44.20 -3.37
N GLY A 666 1.06 43.20 -3.86
CA GLY A 666 1.60 41.89 -4.24
C GLY A 666 1.87 40.94 -3.07
N LYS A 667 1.51 41.32 -1.83
CA LYS A 667 1.64 40.46 -0.64
C LYS A 667 0.47 39.50 -0.54
N TYR A 668 0.70 38.27 -0.09
CA TYR A 668 -0.39 37.33 0.17
C TYR A 668 -1.25 37.81 1.35
N VAL A 669 -2.57 37.86 1.16
CA VAL A 669 -3.54 38.30 2.19
C VAL A 669 -3.63 37.24 3.30
N PHE A 670 -3.65 35.97 2.89
CA PHE A 670 -3.68 34.80 3.75
C PHE A 670 -2.32 34.10 3.63
N ASP A 671 -1.44 34.43 4.55
CA ASP A 671 0.00 34.19 4.40
C ASP A 671 0.51 32.96 5.13
N LYS A 672 -0.32 32.24 5.89
CA LYS A 672 0.16 31.20 6.80
C LYS A 672 0.75 30.02 6.06
N SER A 673 0.19 29.64 4.92
CA SER A 673 0.78 28.59 4.07
C SER A 673 2.15 29.00 3.52
N HIS A 674 2.32 30.26 3.14
CA HIS A 674 3.60 30.81 2.63
C HIS A 674 4.66 30.94 3.73
N LYS A 675 4.26 31.34 4.93
CA LYS A 675 5.16 31.35 6.09
C LYS A 675 5.55 29.93 6.51
N PHE A 676 4.58 29.03 6.56
CA PHE A 676 4.79 27.63 6.93
C PHE A 676 5.77 26.92 5.98
N VAL A 677 5.61 27.09 4.66
CA VAL A 677 6.49 26.43 3.69
C VAL A 677 7.94 26.90 3.82
N LYS A 678 8.16 28.18 4.14
CA LYS A 678 9.50 28.74 4.38
C LYS A 678 10.13 28.17 5.64
N GLU A 679 9.34 28.01 6.71
CA GLU A 679 9.84 27.43 7.95
C GLU A 679 10.28 25.98 7.74
N ILE A 680 9.41 25.13 7.17
CA ILE A 680 9.76 23.71 6.96
C ILE A 680 10.93 23.57 5.98
N ALA A 681 11.02 24.43 4.95
CA ALA A 681 12.16 24.47 4.05
C ALA A 681 13.46 24.86 4.76
N GLY A 682 13.40 25.83 5.68
CA GLY A 682 14.53 26.23 6.51
C GLY A 682 15.02 25.10 7.42
N LEU A 683 14.10 24.40 8.09
CA LEU A 683 14.42 23.25 8.94
C LEU A 683 14.97 22.07 8.13
N THR A 684 14.43 21.81 6.94
CA THR A 684 14.96 20.78 6.03
C THR A 684 16.34 21.13 5.50
N GLY A 685 16.58 22.39 5.12
CA GLY A 685 17.89 22.86 4.68
C GLY A 685 18.98 22.71 5.75
N LYS A 686 18.60 22.76 7.03
CA LYS A 686 19.49 22.48 8.18
C LYS A 686 19.63 20.99 8.51
N GLY A 687 18.87 20.11 7.84
CA GLY A 687 18.85 18.68 8.10
C GLY A 687 18.12 18.28 9.39
N GLU A 688 17.30 19.17 9.96
CA GLU A 688 16.57 18.90 11.21
C GLU A 688 15.34 18.01 10.98
N ILE A 689 14.68 18.19 9.83
CA ILE A 689 13.49 17.44 9.42
C ILE A 689 13.56 17.03 7.94
N LYS A 690 12.89 15.93 7.59
CA LYS A 690 12.57 15.58 6.20
C LYS A 690 11.17 16.09 5.83
N THR A 691 11.01 16.69 4.66
CA THR A 691 9.72 17.25 4.20
C THR A 691 9.23 16.63 2.90
N TYR A 692 8.01 16.09 2.93
CA TYR A 692 7.34 15.53 1.76
C TYR A 692 6.08 16.30 1.48
N ILE A 693 6.07 17.09 0.41
CA ILE A 693 4.89 17.86 0.01
C ILE A 693 4.24 17.26 -1.22
N GLY A 694 2.90 17.25 -1.23
CA GLY A 694 2.15 16.79 -2.39
C GLY A 694 0.79 17.46 -2.52
N GLY A 695 0.28 17.46 -3.75
CA GLY A 695 -0.92 18.24 -4.12
C GLY A 695 -0.54 19.51 -4.87
N GLY A 696 -1.28 19.82 -5.94
CA GLY A 696 -0.94 20.91 -6.84
C GLY A 696 -0.93 22.29 -6.16
N GLU A 697 -1.85 22.53 -5.23
CA GLU A 697 -1.93 23.80 -4.50
C GLU A 697 -0.76 23.95 -3.50
N THR A 698 -0.46 22.92 -2.71
CA THR A 698 0.68 22.95 -1.77
C THR A 698 2.02 23.11 -2.48
N ARG A 699 2.21 22.41 -3.61
CA ARG A 699 3.41 22.59 -4.43
C ARG A 699 3.51 24.01 -4.97
N LYS A 700 2.41 24.58 -5.46
CA LYS A 700 2.38 25.95 -5.96
C LYS A 700 2.80 26.96 -4.89
N VAL A 701 2.40 26.77 -3.63
CA VAL A 701 2.88 27.61 -2.51
C VAL A 701 4.41 27.55 -2.39
N ALA A 702 5.00 26.37 -2.46
CA ALA A 702 6.46 26.22 -2.43
C ALA A 702 7.17 26.84 -3.65
N GLU A 703 6.56 26.75 -4.84
CA GLU A 703 7.07 27.36 -6.08
C GLU A 703 7.00 28.89 -6.00
N ASP A 704 5.87 29.44 -5.56
CA ASP A 704 5.64 30.87 -5.39
C ASP A 704 6.65 31.52 -4.43
N ASP A 705 7.09 30.78 -3.41
CA ASP A 705 8.13 31.21 -2.47
C ASP A 705 9.56 30.77 -2.84
N SER A 706 9.74 30.09 -3.97
CA SER A 706 11.05 29.61 -4.46
C SER A 706 11.79 28.71 -3.46
N VAL A 707 11.05 27.87 -2.70
CA VAL A 707 11.63 26.99 -1.67
C VAL A 707 11.63 25.50 -2.04
N VAL A 708 11.15 25.14 -3.24
CA VAL A 708 11.03 23.74 -3.69
C VAL A 708 12.34 22.96 -3.53
N ASP A 709 13.47 23.56 -3.89
CA ASP A 709 14.79 22.91 -3.86
C ASP A 709 15.35 22.69 -2.45
N PHE A 710 14.76 23.33 -1.43
CA PHE A 710 15.13 23.15 -0.03
C PHE A 710 14.31 22.07 0.68
N LEU A 711 13.25 21.57 0.04
CA LEU A 711 12.42 20.49 0.56
C LEU A 711 13.02 19.13 0.19
N THR A 712 12.85 18.12 1.04
CA THR A 712 13.29 16.74 0.74
C THR A 712 12.61 16.20 -0.51
N TRP A 713 11.29 16.41 -0.63
CA TRP A 713 10.55 16.08 -1.84
C TRP A 713 9.31 16.95 -2.03
N ALA A 714 9.10 17.39 -3.26
CA ALA A 714 7.90 18.09 -3.70
C ALA A 714 7.35 17.44 -4.97
N SER A 715 6.27 16.66 -4.83
CA SER A 715 5.71 15.92 -5.97
C SER A 715 4.97 16.82 -6.96
N THR A 716 5.09 16.51 -8.24
CA THR A 716 4.42 17.20 -9.35
C THR A 716 3.03 16.60 -9.65
N ALA A 717 2.80 15.38 -9.17
CA ALA A 717 1.79 14.48 -9.71
C ALA A 717 0.41 14.62 -9.10
N GLY A 718 0.23 15.50 -8.11
CA GLY A 718 -1.06 15.79 -7.48
C GLY A 718 -1.81 14.51 -7.05
N GLY A 719 -2.83 14.13 -7.82
CA GLY A 719 -3.61 12.91 -7.58
C GLY A 719 -2.82 11.59 -7.67
N GLY A 720 -1.73 11.56 -8.44
CA GLY A 720 -0.81 10.41 -8.48
C GLY A 720 -0.08 10.21 -7.15
N TYR A 721 0.53 11.27 -6.61
CA TYR A 721 1.14 11.26 -5.27
C TYR A 721 0.17 10.82 -4.20
N LEU A 722 -1.04 11.38 -4.23
CA LEU A 722 -2.10 11.04 -3.27
C LEU A 722 -2.46 9.55 -3.30
N ASP A 723 -2.71 9.01 -4.49
CA ASP A 723 -2.98 7.57 -4.68
C ASP A 723 -1.79 6.71 -4.22
N PHE A 724 -0.57 7.13 -4.52
CA PHE A 724 0.64 6.42 -4.12
C PHE A 724 0.77 6.34 -2.58
N VAL A 725 0.64 7.46 -1.89
CA VAL A 725 0.69 7.50 -0.41
C VAL A 725 -0.48 6.72 0.19
N GLU A 726 -1.69 6.92 -0.33
CA GLU A 726 -2.91 6.24 0.14
C GLU A 726 -2.83 4.72 -0.05
N THR A 727 -2.29 4.23 -1.17
CA THR A 727 -2.18 2.79 -1.45
C THR A 727 -0.93 2.15 -0.84
N GLY A 728 -0.03 2.95 -0.25
CA GLY A 728 1.25 2.46 0.26
C GLY A 728 2.13 1.93 -0.87
N GLY A 729 2.16 2.65 -2.00
CA GLY A 729 2.94 2.29 -3.19
C GLY A 729 2.29 1.25 -4.10
N ASN A 730 0.99 0.96 -3.92
CA ASN A 730 0.25 -0.05 -4.69
C ASN A 730 -0.78 0.59 -5.64
N SER A 731 -0.36 1.67 -6.30
CA SER A 731 -1.18 2.43 -7.24
C SER A 731 -1.73 1.54 -8.35
N SER A 732 -2.94 1.86 -8.83
CA SER A 732 -3.68 0.97 -9.73
C SER A 732 -2.95 0.60 -11.04
N ALA A 733 -2.14 1.51 -11.60
CA ALA A 733 -1.37 1.27 -12.81
C ALA A 733 -0.21 0.29 -12.59
N TYR A 734 0.26 0.12 -11.36
CA TYR A 734 1.39 -0.78 -11.08
C TYR A 734 1.03 -2.25 -11.14
N ARG A 735 -0.27 -2.56 -11.24
CA ARG A 735 -0.75 -3.92 -11.46
C ARG A 735 -0.25 -4.54 -12.77
N ILE A 736 0.26 -3.74 -13.70
CA ILE A 736 0.96 -4.27 -14.90
C ILE A 736 2.22 -5.07 -14.52
N PHE A 737 2.83 -4.78 -13.37
CA PHE A 737 4.02 -5.49 -12.86
C PHE A 737 3.66 -6.75 -12.06
N ASP A 738 2.41 -6.91 -11.58
CA ASP A 738 1.98 -7.99 -10.68
C ASP A 738 2.37 -9.40 -11.19
N ARG A 739 2.32 -9.62 -12.51
CA ARG A 739 2.63 -10.93 -13.11
C ARG A 739 4.11 -11.31 -13.03
N TYR A 740 4.99 -10.32 -12.86
CA TYR A 740 6.45 -10.48 -12.74
C TYR A 740 6.94 -10.44 -11.29
N ILE A 741 6.01 -10.28 -10.34
CA ILE A 741 6.28 -10.29 -8.90
C ILE A 741 5.98 -11.69 -8.31
N ASN A 742 5.29 -12.58 -9.06
CA ASN A 742 5.06 -13.97 -8.63
C ASN A 742 6.29 -14.87 -8.91
N PRO A 743 6.86 -15.55 -7.90
CA PRO A 743 8.13 -16.28 -8.03
C PRO A 743 8.15 -17.41 -9.08
N GLU A 744 7.02 -18.08 -9.32
CA GLU A 744 6.97 -19.25 -10.21
C GLU A 744 7.11 -18.91 -11.71
N ASP A 745 6.61 -17.75 -12.15
CA ASP A 745 6.67 -17.31 -13.55
C ASP A 745 7.86 -16.38 -13.85
N SER A 746 8.33 -15.64 -12.84
CA SER A 746 9.20 -14.47 -13.04
C SER A 746 10.67 -14.83 -13.18
N ALA A 747 11.14 -15.90 -12.56
CA ALA A 747 12.55 -16.30 -12.64
C ALA A 747 12.93 -16.84 -14.02
N ASN A 748 12.06 -17.63 -14.65
CA ASN A 748 12.38 -18.32 -15.89
C ASN A 748 12.18 -17.45 -17.14
N LYS A 749 11.19 -16.55 -17.15
CA LYS A 749 10.89 -15.75 -18.35
C LYS A 749 11.76 -14.50 -18.46
N LEU A 750 11.97 -13.78 -17.35
CA LEU A 750 12.82 -12.58 -17.33
C LEU A 750 14.30 -12.92 -17.56
N ALA A 751 14.79 -14.04 -17.01
CA ALA A 751 16.17 -14.49 -17.21
C ALA A 751 16.47 -14.88 -18.67
N ASN A 752 15.45 -15.39 -19.39
CA ASN A 752 15.58 -15.79 -20.79
C ASN A 752 15.40 -14.63 -21.78
N GLU A 753 14.57 -13.64 -21.47
CA GLU A 753 14.30 -12.49 -22.35
C GLU A 753 15.24 -11.29 -22.11
N LEU A 754 16.04 -11.32 -21.02
CA LEU A 754 17.10 -10.37 -20.68
C LEU A 754 18.41 -11.14 -20.36
N PRO A 755 19.14 -11.65 -21.37
CA PRO A 755 20.32 -12.50 -21.13
C PRO A 755 21.42 -11.77 -20.33
N GLY A 756 22.02 -12.47 -19.35
CA GLY A 756 23.06 -11.98 -18.42
C GLY A 756 22.78 -12.21 -16.92
N ILE A 757 21.63 -12.81 -16.57
CA ILE A 757 21.07 -12.84 -15.21
C ILE A 757 21.56 -14.01 -14.32
N SER A 758 22.48 -14.86 -14.78
CA SER A 758 22.83 -16.11 -14.07
C SER A 758 23.95 -16.04 -13.03
N GLU A 759 24.73 -14.96 -12.90
CA GLU A 759 26.00 -15.05 -12.14
C GLU A 759 26.11 -14.26 -10.83
N LYS A 760 25.11 -13.45 -10.43
CA LYS A 760 25.21 -12.66 -9.18
C LYS A 760 23.96 -12.57 -8.31
N VAL A 761 22.95 -13.39 -8.56
CA VAL A 761 21.85 -13.60 -7.60
C VAL A 761 22.11 -14.95 -6.94
N PRO A 762 22.27 -15.03 -5.59
CA PRO A 762 22.28 -16.32 -4.93
C PRO A 762 21.01 -17.04 -5.35
N GLN A 763 21.15 -18.25 -5.91
CA GLN A 763 19.99 -19.07 -6.28
C GLN A 763 19.10 -19.21 -5.05
N ALA A 764 18.03 -18.40 -4.98
CA ALA A 764 17.01 -18.55 -3.98
C ALA A 764 16.39 -19.92 -4.23
N GLY A 765 16.80 -20.88 -3.41
CA GLY A 765 16.39 -22.27 -3.50
C GLY A 765 14.88 -22.33 -3.59
N ARG A 766 14.41 -23.20 -4.50
CA ARG A 766 13.00 -23.57 -4.64
C ARG A 766 12.42 -23.93 -3.27
N ILE A 767 11.60 -23.06 -2.67
CA ILE A 767 10.74 -23.45 -1.55
C ILE A 767 9.41 -23.87 -2.15
N ARG A 768 9.26 -25.18 -2.35
CA ARG A 768 8.00 -25.82 -2.71
C ARG A 768 7.20 -26.08 -1.43
N HIS A 769 5.92 -25.72 -1.45
CA HIS A 769 4.83 -26.23 -0.59
C HIS A 769 4.89 -25.97 0.95
N THR A 770 4.05 -25.01 1.37
CA THR A 770 3.14 -24.92 2.55
C THR A 770 3.48 -25.44 3.96
N SER A 771 4.44 -26.33 4.18
CA SER A 771 4.71 -26.95 5.49
C SER A 771 6.02 -26.43 6.12
N GLU A 772 7.06 -26.29 5.30
CA GLU A 772 8.38 -25.79 5.73
C GLU A 772 8.37 -24.30 6.07
N ALA A 773 7.61 -23.49 5.33
CA ALA A 773 7.45 -22.06 5.61
C ALA A 773 6.82 -21.80 6.98
N LYS A 774 5.88 -22.65 7.41
CA LYS A 774 5.22 -22.56 8.72
C LYS A 774 6.19 -22.87 9.86
N ASN A 775 7.06 -23.86 9.69
CA ASN A 775 8.06 -24.25 10.69
C ASN A 775 9.16 -23.20 10.88
N LEU A 776 9.57 -22.52 9.80
CA LEU A 776 10.60 -21.48 9.85
C LEU A 776 10.10 -20.14 10.45
N ILE A 777 8.82 -19.81 10.28
CA ILE A 777 8.19 -18.64 10.93
C ILE A 777 8.15 -18.79 12.44
N LEU A 778 7.87 -20.00 12.94
CA LEU A 778 7.72 -20.29 14.36
C LEU A 778 9.02 -20.60 15.09
N GLN A 779 10.12 -20.83 14.36
CA GLN A 779 11.47 -20.86 14.94
C GLN A 779 12.10 -19.47 15.06
N ALA A 780 11.62 -18.50 14.28
CA ALA A 780 12.08 -17.11 14.31
C ALA A 780 11.31 -16.22 15.31
N ILE A 781 10.07 -16.61 15.63
CA ILE A 781 9.29 -16.15 16.80
C ILE A 781 9.84 -16.86 18.03
#